data_AF-A0AAJ0C072-F1
#
_entry.id   AF-A0AAJ0C072-F1
#
_cell.length_a   1.000
_cell.length_b   1.000
_cell.length_c   1.000
_cell.angle_alpha   90.00
_cell.angle_beta   90.00
_cell.angle_gamma   90.00
#
_symmetry.space_group_name_H-M   'P 1'
#
loop_
_entity.id
_entity.type
_entity.pdbx_description
1 polymer ?
#
loop_
_entity_poly.entity_id
_entity_poly.type
_entity_poly.pdbx_seq_one_letter_code
_entity_poly.pdbx_strand_id
1 'polypeptide(L)'
;MATARKISSAEWDSHKARISALYLEENLTLDEVGRRMENEHGFSASKAQYVRKLRQWHVGKNSTNDKWKFAASVVQKRKLEGKETEILINERLISAKKLKKAISRYVGPRFEAEGESVDPMDVPDGVVVRTPPAEAIGGIEFAHIPWFQFQDILESCIIVELMGQTAPAYDFGLSASSSDLSVAWDMDIFADLSGPSNLSWMLPQAQCDLPTGVSENPAYRLPQSTSSDQPSAHWDGTLHASPHPGSPTLEQTDREARRLLGECLGELIDPDCSEYTSKIASNLENIAIERHSGEVVRHVQKLYSKSTLDASFQLLRYAVYLSSNNLLAASRIDKLLAWVIRGGKFCVIEHLIEKKMPTTEIFASNLLLSATRLEEIDTVRALIVRGVDPNTLAGMEVKTTALHEATRKGNSILVRLLLDAGANPNVDEIPTSTTVLELAVTRCHRCAASLAIAEMLIGRGADVNAPVDDWGRRSTLLKSAIHRGDIALAQVLLKAGARVNEATGETGTALQVAASHGNTELVEILIEAGADVDSPIGMAYEDACREAAEQCHYSFFLTPLQIAAVVDKTEMAQVLLEAGANVNGFPSKSYYLRRLGFYEHGGDFESHSDSDSDSDVEDAEDDTDDKDYDPFLCNKGTILTALQAAVANNNAVLVRLLLSLGADVNAIGGQGTALQIASAKHSRRKFMELLLMKGADVNNPAQGLCRMTALQEAAQSGNEDVVQLLLNEGAEINAPPNPIGGRAAIQAAAQSKNLDLVKLLVNLGADVNTDAAPVSGRTCLQAAAEQGDIEMVNFLLQSGANVNGPAARTSHGLTALQAAVRAGHDLILERLLEEGADVNGIPSPSYGVPALCAAIDNNRYELAQLLLDKGANPDGYWDLPTPLSTCVRQLKYDPTATKAIEMARCLIHAGADVNKGSRGESGTPLQMAAQTGLAEVVRCLLDAKADVNAPAVSMFGSTALHRAVNRDHIDIVKLLLSKDANPNQSNWIGDGALHIAVSRWAINDEVIQILVDHGADVNANHGSALQVAAEKGSVQTVQVLLAAGADINAPALGIHGKTALQGAVRTGNIGLVKTLLDAGADINAPPGPGWGGTAIQAAAGSGDVRMVQFLLSHGADVNSPASKSHGATALQKAAIGGHLRIALMLLKMGADVNAAPAPVGGRTALEAAAEHGRLDLVHLLLRNDGEPETIETRCKRAAKLASSSGHLILAKQLREWKKS
;
A
#
# COMPACT_ATOMS: atom_id res chain seq x y z
N MET A 1 -18.02 17.93 -93.57
CA MET A 1 -19.31 17.64 -92.89
C MET A 1 -20.06 16.63 -93.73
N ALA A 2 -20.14 15.37 -93.28
CA ALA A 2 -20.99 14.37 -93.91
C ALA A 2 -22.37 14.45 -93.26
N THR A 3 -23.41 14.71 -94.06
CA THR A 3 -24.80 14.78 -93.58
C THR A 3 -25.24 13.43 -93.06
N ALA A 4 -25.42 13.32 -91.74
CA ALA A 4 -25.83 12.08 -91.07
C ALA A 4 -27.17 11.56 -91.60
N ARG A 5 -27.24 10.25 -91.89
CA ARG A 5 -28.44 9.53 -92.34
C ARG A 5 -29.63 9.87 -91.45
N LYS A 6 -30.74 10.34 -92.03
CA LYS A 6 -32.04 10.46 -91.34
C LYS A 6 -32.63 9.07 -91.20
N ILE A 7 -32.52 8.51 -89.99
CA ILE A 7 -33.10 7.21 -89.62
C ILE A 7 -34.57 7.41 -89.26
N SER A 8 -35.46 6.58 -89.80
CA SER A 8 -36.91 6.68 -89.57
C SER A 8 -37.29 6.26 -88.14
N SER A 9 -38.46 6.68 -87.64
CA SER A 9 -38.93 6.24 -86.30
C SER A 9 -39.13 4.73 -86.21
N ALA A 10 -39.66 4.11 -87.28
CA ALA A 10 -39.88 2.67 -87.35
C ALA A 10 -38.58 1.86 -87.20
N GLU A 11 -37.49 2.36 -87.78
CA GLU A 11 -36.15 1.74 -87.72
C GLU A 11 -35.49 1.93 -86.34
N TRP A 12 -35.80 3.01 -85.63
CA TRP A 12 -35.40 3.16 -84.22
C TRP A 12 -36.19 2.21 -83.32
N ASP A 13 -37.49 2.08 -83.56
CA ASP A 13 -38.37 1.29 -82.70
C ASP A 13 -38.10 -0.22 -82.84
N SER A 14 -37.70 -0.71 -84.02
CA SER A 14 -37.28 -2.11 -84.21
C SER A 14 -36.03 -2.49 -83.40
N HIS A 15 -35.15 -1.52 -83.13
CA HIS A 15 -33.93 -1.72 -82.34
C HIS A 15 -34.05 -1.23 -80.89
N LYS A 16 -35.20 -0.66 -80.49
CA LYS A 16 -35.42 -0.06 -79.18
C LYS A 16 -35.09 -1.01 -78.03
N ALA A 17 -35.57 -2.25 -78.09
CA ALA A 17 -35.34 -3.24 -77.05
C ALA A 17 -33.85 -3.54 -76.89
N ARG A 18 -33.14 -3.78 -78.00
CA ARG A 18 -31.71 -4.10 -77.97
C ARG A 18 -30.84 -2.91 -77.56
N ILE A 19 -31.13 -1.71 -78.07
CA ILE A 19 -30.44 -0.47 -77.68
C ILE A 19 -30.65 -0.20 -76.18
N SER A 20 -31.85 -0.44 -75.67
CA SER A 20 -32.16 -0.26 -74.24
C SER A 20 -31.44 -1.29 -73.37
N ALA A 21 -31.38 -2.56 -73.78
CA ALA A 21 -30.62 -3.60 -73.08
C ALA A 21 -29.12 -3.29 -73.05
N LEU A 22 -28.52 -2.95 -74.19
CA LEU A 22 -27.11 -2.56 -74.27
C LEU A 22 -26.79 -1.33 -73.41
N TYR A 23 -27.71 -0.36 -73.35
CA TYR A 23 -27.51 0.90 -72.62
C TYR A 23 -27.80 0.82 -71.11
N LEU A 24 -28.80 0.04 -70.69
CA LEU A 24 -29.23 -0.08 -69.30
C LEU A 24 -28.70 -1.33 -68.60
N GLU A 25 -28.90 -2.50 -69.21
CA GLU A 25 -28.59 -3.80 -68.60
C GLU A 25 -27.08 -4.08 -68.69
N GLU A 26 -26.50 -3.95 -69.88
CA GLU A 26 -25.06 -4.14 -70.12
C GLU A 26 -24.22 -2.88 -69.77
N ASN A 27 -24.88 -1.78 -69.38
CA ASN A 27 -24.29 -0.51 -68.92
C ASN A 27 -23.24 0.13 -69.87
N LEU A 28 -23.28 -0.17 -71.16
CA LEU A 28 -22.33 0.37 -72.15
C LEU A 28 -22.46 1.89 -72.31
N THR A 29 -21.38 2.54 -72.74
CA THR A 29 -21.41 3.95 -73.15
C THR A 29 -22.09 4.10 -74.52
N LEU A 30 -22.64 5.27 -74.84
CA LEU A 30 -23.33 5.47 -76.13
C LEU A 30 -22.44 5.21 -77.35
N ASP A 31 -21.13 5.42 -77.21
CA ASP A 31 -20.17 5.17 -78.29
C ASP A 31 -19.89 3.66 -78.45
N GLU A 32 -20.03 2.88 -77.38
CA GLU A 32 -19.96 1.41 -77.42
C GLU A 32 -21.27 0.80 -77.93
N VAL A 33 -22.42 1.31 -77.48
CA VAL A 33 -23.74 0.90 -78.02
C VAL A 33 -23.79 1.17 -79.52
N GLY A 34 -23.32 2.34 -79.98
CA GLY A 34 -23.22 2.68 -81.39
C GLY A 34 -22.39 1.67 -82.19
N ARG A 35 -21.18 1.33 -81.72
CA ARG A 35 -20.31 0.33 -82.36
C ARG A 35 -20.93 -1.08 -82.36
N ARG A 36 -21.59 -1.46 -81.27
CA ARG A 36 -22.23 -2.77 -81.13
C ARG A 36 -23.42 -2.91 -82.07
N MET A 37 -24.27 -1.88 -82.14
CA MET A 37 -25.43 -1.84 -83.04
C MET A 37 -25.02 -1.78 -84.51
N GLU A 38 -23.90 -1.12 -84.84
CA GLU A 38 -23.33 -1.11 -86.18
C GLU A 38 -22.79 -2.49 -86.58
N ASN A 39 -22.10 -3.19 -85.66
CA ASN A 39 -21.54 -4.52 -85.93
C ASN A 39 -22.61 -5.64 -85.94
N GLU A 40 -23.56 -5.64 -85.01
CA GLU A 40 -24.55 -6.72 -84.86
C GLU A 40 -25.75 -6.56 -85.80
N HIS A 41 -26.10 -5.32 -86.15
CA HIS A 41 -27.35 -5.02 -86.85
C HIS A 41 -27.20 -4.03 -88.01
N GLY A 42 -25.98 -3.61 -88.35
CA GLY A 42 -25.75 -2.59 -89.40
C GLY A 42 -26.35 -1.22 -89.08
N PHE A 43 -26.70 -0.98 -87.80
CA PHE A 43 -27.42 0.21 -87.36
C PHE A 43 -26.45 1.28 -86.86
N SER A 44 -26.14 2.24 -87.74
CA SER A 44 -25.19 3.32 -87.46
C SER A 44 -25.92 4.66 -87.28
N ALA A 45 -25.82 5.25 -86.08
CA ALA A 45 -26.42 6.54 -85.73
C ALA A 45 -25.46 7.41 -84.92
N SER A 46 -25.58 8.73 -85.04
CA SER A 46 -24.74 9.65 -84.25
C SER A 46 -25.11 9.61 -82.76
N LYS A 47 -24.12 9.85 -81.90
CA LYS A 47 -24.30 9.97 -80.44
C LYS A 47 -25.44 10.92 -80.06
N ALA A 48 -25.58 12.04 -80.78
CA ALA A 48 -26.65 13.00 -80.56
C ALA A 48 -28.05 12.42 -80.89
N GLN A 49 -28.17 11.57 -81.92
CA GLN A 49 -29.42 10.87 -82.24
C GLN A 49 -29.78 9.86 -81.15
N TYR A 50 -28.82 9.08 -80.64
CA TYR A 50 -29.04 8.19 -79.51
C TYR A 50 -29.52 8.94 -78.25
N VAL A 51 -28.87 10.06 -77.90
CA VAL A 51 -29.30 10.89 -76.75
C VAL A 51 -30.73 11.39 -76.92
N ARG A 52 -31.08 11.89 -78.11
CA ARG A 52 -32.43 12.40 -78.38
C ARG A 52 -33.48 11.29 -78.34
N LYS A 53 -33.15 10.10 -78.84
CA LYS A 53 -34.05 8.94 -78.85
C LYS A 53 -34.23 8.32 -77.47
N LEU A 54 -33.16 8.18 -76.68
CA LEU A 54 -33.25 7.72 -75.30
C LEU A 54 -34.08 8.67 -74.43
N ARG A 55 -33.97 9.99 -74.65
CA ARG A 55 -34.87 10.97 -74.01
C ARG A 55 -36.32 10.80 -74.45
N GLN A 56 -36.59 10.60 -75.74
CA GLN A 56 -37.96 10.32 -76.23
C GLN A 56 -38.54 9.02 -75.66
N TRP A 57 -37.71 8.00 -75.47
CA TRP A 57 -38.10 6.72 -74.89
C TRP A 57 -38.16 6.73 -73.36
N HIS A 58 -37.84 7.85 -72.70
CA HIS A 58 -37.74 7.95 -71.24
C HIS A 58 -36.75 6.95 -70.61
N VAL A 59 -35.70 6.58 -71.37
CA VAL A 59 -34.65 5.63 -70.97
C VAL A 59 -33.43 6.41 -70.49
N GLY A 60 -33.08 6.31 -69.20
CA GLY A 60 -31.93 7.00 -68.62
C GLY A 60 -31.27 6.21 -67.49
N LYS A 61 -29.95 6.34 -67.33
CA LYS A 61 -29.17 5.63 -66.29
C LYS A 61 -29.45 6.09 -64.86
N ASN A 62 -30.22 7.17 -64.67
CA ASN A 62 -30.47 7.78 -63.37
C ASN A 62 -31.94 7.60 -62.95
N SER A 63 -32.11 6.95 -61.80
CA SER A 63 -33.37 6.73 -61.06
C SER A 63 -34.21 8.00 -60.90
N THR A 64 -35.54 7.88 -61.06
CA THR A 64 -36.54 8.96 -60.95
C THR A 64 -36.53 9.65 -59.58
N ASN A 65 -36.97 10.91 -59.54
CA ASN A 65 -37.04 11.77 -58.34
C ASN A 65 -37.76 11.08 -57.16
N ASP A 66 -38.82 10.33 -57.46
CA ASP A 66 -39.68 9.67 -56.47
C ASP A 66 -38.97 8.55 -55.70
N LYS A 67 -38.05 7.80 -56.35
CA LYS A 67 -37.23 6.78 -55.68
C LYS A 67 -36.27 7.38 -54.64
N TRP A 68 -35.77 8.61 -54.89
CA TRP A 68 -34.88 9.31 -53.95
C TRP A 68 -35.62 9.99 -52.81
N LYS A 69 -36.86 10.44 -53.03
CA LYS A 69 -37.74 10.93 -51.96
C LYS A 69 -38.12 9.81 -50.98
N PHE A 70 -38.47 8.63 -51.50
CA PHE A 70 -38.74 7.45 -50.68
C PHE A 70 -37.48 6.98 -49.92
N ALA A 71 -36.33 6.92 -50.59
CA ALA A 71 -35.05 6.62 -49.94
C ALA A 71 -34.75 7.59 -48.78
N ALA A 72 -35.01 8.88 -48.94
CA ALA A 72 -34.78 9.88 -47.90
C ALA A 72 -35.71 9.71 -46.70
N SER A 73 -37.02 9.48 -46.91
CA SER A 73 -37.98 9.31 -45.81
C SER A 73 -37.69 8.05 -44.99
N VAL A 74 -37.32 6.94 -45.64
CA VAL A 74 -36.98 5.69 -44.93
C VAL A 74 -35.67 5.82 -44.15
N VAL A 75 -34.66 6.50 -44.70
CA VAL A 75 -33.39 6.79 -43.98
C VAL A 75 -33.65 7.66 -42.76
N GLN A 76 -34.49 8.69 -42.88
CA GLN A 76 -34.82 9.58 -41.76
C GLN A 76 -35.61 8.87 -40.66
N LYS A 77 -36.60 8.03 -41.03
CA LYS A 77 -37.35 7.20 -40.08
C LYS A 77 -36.45 6.20 -39.36
N ARG A 78 -35.61 5.46 -40.09
CA ARG A 78 -34.68 4.50 -39.49
C ARG A 78 -33.61 5.16 -38.63
N LYS A 79 -33.20 6.39 -38.95
CA LYS A 79 -32.31 7.21 -38.11
C LYS A 79 -32.96 7.58 -36.76
N LEU A 80 -34.24 7.94 -36.74
CA LEU A 80 -34.99 8.16 -35.50
C LEU A 80 -35.14 6.88 -34.66
N GLU A 81 -35.21 5.72 -35.32
CA GLU A 81 -35.25 4.40 -34.68
C GLU A 81 -33.85 3.83 -34.33
N GLY A 82 -32.76 4.57 -34.57
CA GLY A 82 -31.39 4.14 -34.28
C GLY A 82 -30.86 2.99 -35.15
N LYS A 83 -31.43 2.76 -36.34
CA LYS A 83 -31.07 1.64 -37.25
C LYS A 83 -30.30 2.14 -38.48
N GLU A 84 -29.20 1.48 -38.82
CA GLU A 84 -28.49 1.71 -40.09
C GLU A 84 -29.33 1.28 -41.30
N THR A 85 -29.17 1.95 -42.45
CA THR A 85 -30.03 1.77 -43.63
C THR A 85 -29.21 1.56 -44.91
N GLU A 86 -29.35 0.40 -45.54
CA GLU A 86 -28.90 0.15 -46.91
C GLU A 86 -30.06 0.25 -47.90
N ILE A 87 -29.81 0.91 -49.03
CA ILE A 87 -30.79 1.04 -50.11
C ILE A 87 -30.19 0.46 -51.39
N LEU A 88 -30.88 -0.53 -51.96
CA LEU A 88 -30.62 -1.04 -53.30
C LEU A 88 -31.63 -0.42 -54.26
N ILE A 89 -31.15 0.09 -55.40
CA ILE A 89 -32.01 0.57 -56.49
C ILE A 89 -31.69 -0.27 -57.73
N ASN A 90 -32.69 -0.97 -58.26
CA ASN A 90 -32.60 -1.94 -59.34
C ASN A 90 -31.48 -2.97 -59.08
N GLU A 91 -31.55 -3.64 -57.93
CA GLU A 91 -30.60 -4.67 -57.46
C GLU A 91 -29.13 -4.21 -57.27
N ARG A 92 -28.85 -2.91 -57.30
CA ARG A 92 -27.52 -2.34 -57.03
C ARG A 92 -27.49 -1.54 -55.73
N LEU A 93 -26.56 -1.87 -54.85
CA LEU A 93 -26.31 -1.15 -53.60
C LEU A 93 -25.83 0.28 -53.86
N ILE A 94 -26.48 1.26 -53.22
CA ILE A 94 -26.08 2.67 -53.29
C ILE A 94 -25.12 2.98 -52.14
N SER A 95 -23.89 3.39 -52.45
CA SER A 95 -22.93 3.80 -51.41
C SER A 95 -23.41 5.01 -50.61
N ALA A 96 -23.04 5.08 -49.32
CA ALA A 96 -23.45 6.16 -48.41
C ALA A 96 -23.09 7.57 -48.95
N LYS A 97 -21.92 7.72 -49.57
CA LYS A 97 -21.48 8.98 -50.21
C LYS A 97 -22.36 9.37 -51.39
N LYS A 98 -22.82 8.39 -52.18
CA LYS A 98 -23.75 8.61 -53.31
C LYS A 98 -25.17 8.86 -52.81
N LEU A 99 -25.60 8.17 -51.76
CA LEU A 99 -26.89 8.35 -51.09
C LEU A 99 -27.03 9.76 -50.53
N LYS A 100 -26.08 10.23 -49.72
CA LYS A 100 -26.05 11.59 -49.16
C LYS A 100 -26.08 12.68 -50.24
N LYS A 101 -25.29 12.50 -51.31
CA LYS A 101 -25.23 13.43 -52.44
C LYS A 101 -26.48 13.41 -53.32
N ALA A 102 -27.18 12.28 -53.40
CA ALA A 102 -28.43 12.16 -54.14
C ALA A 102 -29.60 12.74 -53.35
N ILE A 103 -29.72 12.43 -52.05
CA ILE A 103 -30.72 13.01 -51.16
C ILE A 103 -30.59 14.54 -51.18
N SER A 104 -29.38 15.11 -51.02
CA SER A 104 -29.20 16.56 -51.07
C SER A 104 -29.53 17.22 -52.41
N ARG A 105 -29.60 16.45 -53.51
CA ARG A 105 -29.91 16.94 -54.86
C ARG A 105 -31.39 16.86 -55.19
N TYR A 106 -32.10 15.87 -54.64
CA TYR A 106 -33.50 15.59 -54.97
C TYR A 106 -34.48 15.96 -53.84
N VAL A 107 -33.98 16.07 -52.60
CA VAL A 107 -34.73 16.42 -51.40
C VAL A 107 -34.08 17.67 -50.79
N GLY A 108 -34.80 18.79 -50.81
CA GLY A 108 -34.30 20.07 -50.30
C GLY A 108 -34.32 20.13 -48.76
N PRO A 109 -33.60 21.08 -48.14
CA PRO A 109 -33.44 21.18 -46.69
C PRO A 109 -34.74 21.40 -45.89
N ARG A 110 -35.86 21.77 -46.54
CA ARG A 110 -37.17 21.91 -45.88
C ARG A 110 -37.77 20.56 -45.43
N PHE A 111 -37.35 19.43 -45.98
CA PHE A 111 -37.88 18.11 -45.63
C PHE A 111 -37.39 17.62 -44.24
N GLU A 112 -36.35 18.21 -43.67
CA GLU A 112 -35.79 17.84 -42.36
C GLU A 112 -36.52 18.50 -41.18
N ALA A 113 -37.34 19.54 -41.43
CA ALA A 113 -37.96 20.37 -40.37
C ALA A 113 -39.42 20.02 -40.08
N GLU A 114 -40.14 19.41 -41.04
CA GLU A 114 -41.53 18.99 -40.88
C GLU A 114 -41.56 17.46 -40.84
N GLY A 115 -41.84 16.89 -39.67
CA GLY A 115 -42.04 15.45 -39.50
C GLY A 115 -43.33 14.97 -40.16
N GLU A 116 -43.43 15.06 -41.48
CA GLU A 116 -44.55 14.47 -42.22
C GLU A 116 -44.43 12.94 -42.21
N SER A 117 -45.33 12.30 -41.48
CA SER A 117 -45.55 10.85 -41.56
C SER A 117 -46.11 10.52 -42.94
N VAL A 118 -45.27 9.97 -43.83
CA VAL A 118 -45.73 9.38 -45.08
C VAL A 118 -46.39 8.04 -44.75
N ASP A 119 -47.72 7.98 -44.86
CA ASP A 119 -48.51 6.75 -44.85
C ASP A 119 -48.03 5.80 -45.98
N PRO A 120 -48.21 4.47 -45.86
CA PRO A 120 -47.46 3.49 -46.64
C PRO A 120 -47.86 3.53 -48.12
N MET A 121 -47.19 4.37 -48.91
CA MET A 121 -47.19 4.29 -50.37
C MET A 121 -46.41 3.06 -50.82
N ASP A 122 -46.92 2.42 -51.88
CA ASP A 122 -46.28 1.33 -52.61
C ASP A 122 -44.78 1.57 -52.79
N VAL A 123 -43.97 0.60 -52.33
CA VAL A 123 -42.52 0.61 -52.50
C VAL A 123 -42.23 0.78 -53.99
N PRO A 124 -41.54 1.85 -54.43
CA PRO A 124 -41.28 2.06 -55.85
C PRO A 124 -40.52 0.87 -56.45
N ASP A 125 -41.00 0.33 -57.57
CA ASP A 125 -40.43 -0.86 -58.21
C ASP A 125 -38.90 -0.82 -58.29
N GLY A 126 -38.26 -1.85 -57.75
CA GLY A 126 -36.81 -1.99 -57.72
C GLY A 126 -36.08 -1.26 -56.58
N VAL A 127 -36.76 -0.62 -55.62
CA VAL A 127 -36.12 -0.09 -54.40
C VAL A 127 -36.27 -1.08 -53.25
N VAL A 128 -35.15 -1.64 -52.78
CA VAL A 128 -35.13 -2.53 -51.61
C VAL A 128 -34.41 -1.83 -50.48
N VAL A 129 -35.03 -1.75 -49.30
CA VAL A 129 -34.41 -1.17 -48.10
C VAL A 129 -34.23 -2.23 -47.04
N ARG A 130 -32.98 -2.48 -46.64
CA ARG A 130 -32.63 -3.46 -45.61
C ARG A 130 -31.78 -2.83 -44.52
N THR A 131 -31.84 -3.43 -43.34
CA THR A 131 -30.81 -3.21 -42.32
C THR A 131 -29.56 -3.92 -42.83
N PRO A 132 -28.38 -3.26 -42.88
CA PRO A 132 -27.16 -3.96 -43.25
C PRO A 132 -27.01 -5.21 -42.35
N PRO A 133 -26.73 -6.40 -42.90
CA PRO A 133 -26.05 -7.42 -42.08
C PRO A 133 -24.77 -6.77 -41.55
N ALA A 134 -24.23 -7.22 -40.40
CA ALA A 134 -22.99 -6.69 -39.85
C ALA A 134 -21.85 -6.82 -40.87
N GLU A 135 -21.75 -5.87 -41.80
CA GLU A 135 -20.78 -5.87 -42.88
C GLU A 135 -19.53 -5.23 -42.31
N ALA A 136 -18.51 -6.09 -42.27
CA ALA A 136 -17.12 -5.82 -41.95
C ALA A 136 -16.69 -4.39 -42.30
N ILE A 137 -16.76 -3.51 -41.29
CA ILE A 137 -15.79 -2.43 -41.14
C ILE A 137 -14.42 -3.13 -41.17
N GLY A 138 -13.64 -2.90 -42.24
CA GLY A 138 -12.30 -3.43 -42.52
C GLY A 138 -11.91 -4.65 -41.69
N GLY A 139 -12.09 -5.85 -42.24
CA GLY A 139 -11.93 -7.13 -41.54
C GLY A 139 -10.69 -7.16 -40.66
N ILE A 140 -10.87 -6.94 -39.36
CA ILE A 140 -9.80 -7.13 -38.41
C ILE A 140 -9.48 -8.63 -38.41
N GLU A 141 -8.29 -8.96 -38.88
CA GLU A 141 -7.88 -10.35 -39.12
C GLU A 141 -7.43 -10.98 -37.79
N PHE A 142 -8.37 -11.59 -37.07
CA PHE A 142 -8.10 -12.21 -35.77
C PHE A 142 -7.43 -13.57 -35.86
N ALA A 143 -7.36 -14.19 -37.05
CA ALA A 143 -6.81 -15.53 -37.24
C ALA A 143 -5.35 -15.67 -36.75
N HIS A 144 -4.61 -14.57 -36.67
CA HIS A 144 -3.19 -14.52 -36.29
C HIS A 144 -2.94 -14.27 -34.80
N ILE A 145 -3.98 -14.17 -33.98
CA ILE A 145 -3.83 -14.07 -32.51
C ILE A 145 -3.27 -15.41 -31.98
N PRO A 146 -2.20 -15.41 -31.15
CA PRO A 146 -1.58 -16.62 -30.60
C PRO A 146 -2.55 -17.61 -29.97
N TRP A 147 -3.60 -17.13 -29.30
CA TRP A 147 -4.70 -17.97 -28.81
C TRP A 147 -5.27 -18.94 -29.84
N PHE A 148 -5.52 -18.48 -31.07
CA PHE A 148 -6.14 -19.29 -32.11
C PHE A 148 -5.17 -20.30 -32.72
N GLN A 149 -3.89 -19.93 -32.85
CA GLN A 149 -2.84 -20.87 -33.26
C GLN A 149 -2.67 -21.99 -32.25
N PHE A 150 -2.71 -21.64 -30.96
CA PHE A 150 -2.71 -22.61 -29.87
C PHE A 150 -3.94 -23.53 -29.94
N GLN A 151 -5.14 -22.99 -30.17
CA GLN A 151 -6.37 -23.79 -30.27
C GLN A 151 -6.29 -24.83 -31.40
N ASP A 152 -5.80 -24.46 -32.59
CA ASP A 152 -5.66 -25.38 -33.72
C ASP A 152 -4.68 -26.53 -33.41
N ILE A 153 -3.55 -26.21 -32.78
CA ILE A 153 -2.55 -27.21 -32.38
C ILE A 153 -3.09 -28.11 -31.28
N LEU A 154 -3.74 -27.53 -30.28
CA LEU A 154 -4.32 -28.26 -29.17
C LEU A 154 -5.38 -29.26 -29.68
N GLU A 155 -6.22 -28.86 -30.63
CA GLU A 155 -7.20 -29.75 -31.29
C GLU A 155 -6.53 -30.87 -32.10
N SER A 156 -5.35 -30.62 -32.68
CA SER A 156 -4.56 -31.69 -33.34
C SER A 156 -3.95 -32.70 -32.35
N CYS A 157 -3.69 -32.30 -31.10
CA CYS A 157 -3.15 -33.19 -30.05
C CYS A 157 -4.19 -34.23 -29.61
N ILE A 158 -5.48 -33.86 -29.61
CA ILE A 158 -6.60 -34.78 -29.33
C ILE A 158 -6.54 -36.01 -30.25
N ILE A 159 -6.19 -35.80 -31.52
CA ILE A 159 -6.11 -36.88 -32.52
C ILE A 159 -5.02 -37.89 -32.14
N VAL A 160 -3.90 -37.43 -31.58
CA VAL A 160 -2.79 -38.31 -31.15
C VAL A 160 -3.20 -39.13 -29.91
N GLU A 161 -3.86 -38.51 -28.94
CA GLU A 161 -4.32 -39.19 -27.70
C GLU A 161 -5.44 -40.20 -27.98
N LEU A 162 -6.37 -39.88 -28.89
CA LEU A 162 -7.42 -40.79 -29.36
C LEU A 162 -6.88 -41.96 -30.22
N MET A 163 -5.78 -41.75 -30.96
CA MET A 163 -5.14 -42.80 -31.76
C MET A 163 -4.13 -43.65 -30.96
N GLY A 164 -3.71 -43.19 -29.78
CA GLY A 164 -2.75 -43.85 -28.89
C GLY A 164 -3.40 -44.61 -27.73
N GLN A 165 -4.32 -45.56 -27.98
CA GLN A 165 -4.71 -46.53 -26.95
C GLN A 165 -3.63 -47.59 -26.74
N THR A 166 -2.53 -47.20 -26.09
CA THR A 166 -1.73 -48.02 -25.16
C THR A 166 -0.78 -47.07 -24.44
N ALA A 167 -1.16 -46.57 -23.26
CA ALA A 167 -0.18 -45.99 -22.37
C ALA A 167 0.76 -47.12 -21.91
N PRO A 168 2.09 -47.03 -22.07
CA PRO A 168 2.96 -47.94 -21.34
C PRO A 168 2.86 -47.56 -19.86
N ALA A 169 2.69 -48.55 -19.00
CA ALA A 169 2.92 -48.38 -17.58
C ALA A 169 4.39 -47.99 -17.40
N TYR A 170 4.65 -46.78 -16.91
CA TYR A 170 5.99 -46.40 -16.44
C TYR A 170 6.25 -47.14 -15.14
N ASP A 171 6.96 -48.26 -15.24
CA ASP A 171 7.59 -48.95 -14.12
C ASP A 171 8.92 -48.25 -13.82
N PHE A 172 9.05 -47.64 -12.64
CA PHE A 172 10.32 -47.13 -12.12
C PHE A 172 11.17 -48.33 -11.68
N GLY A 173 11.75 -49.05 -12.64
CA GLY A 173 12.60 -50.21 -12.43
C GLY A 173 14.03 -49.98 -12.94
N LEU A 174 14.96 -49.75 -12.01
CA LEU A 174 16.41 -49.82 -12.25
C LEU A 174 16.79 -51.23 -12.75
N SER A 175 17.36 -51.34 -13.95
CA SER A 175 18.31 -52.42 -14.25
C SER A 175 19.28 -51.99 -15.33
N ALA A 176 20.55 -51.88 -14.94
CA ALA A 176 21.67 -51.69 -15.83
C ALA A 176 21.88 -52.92 -16.72
N SER A 177 22.01 -52.71 -18.02
CA SER A 177 22.87 -53.56 -18.85
C SER A 177 23.49 -52.70 -19.96
N SER A 178 24.80 -52.57 -19.86
CA SER A 178 25.73 -51.97 -20.81
C SER A 178 25.62 -52.54 -22.22
N SER A 179 25.67 -51.71 -23.24
CA SER A 179 26.85 -51.55 -24.13
C SER A 179 26.47 -50.79 -25.42
N ASP A 180 27.39 -49.90 -25.82
CA ASP A 180 27.63 -49.39 -27.17
C ASP A 180 26.67 -48.36 -27.79
N LEU A 181 26.95 -47.06 -27.58
CA LEU A 181 27.78 -46.28 -28.52
C LEU A 181 28.00 -44.85 -28.03
N SER A 182 29.28 -44.53 -27.91
CA SER A 182 29.91 -43.28 -27.50
C SER A 182 29.96 -42.25 -28.63
N VAL A 183 29.74 -40.97 -28.31
CA VAL A 183 30.63 -39.88 -28.73
C VAL A 183 30.71 -38.82 -27.60
N ALA A 184 31.90 -38.77 -27.03
CA ALA A 184 32.53 -37.87 -26.06
C ALA A 184 31.86 -36.53 -25.69
N TRP A 185 31.68 -36.32 -24.37
CA TRP A 185 32.22 -35.17 -23.64
C TRP A 185 33.00 -35.68 -22.43
N ASP A 186 34.25 -35.22 -22.32
CA ASP A 186 35.26 -35.69 -21.37
C ASP A 186 34.90 -35.38 -19.90
N MET A 187 34.92 -36.42 -19.07
CA MET A 187 34.88 -36.36 -17.61
C MET A 187 36.00 -37.27 -17.09
N ASP A 188 37.18 -36.69 -16.88
CA ASP A 188 38.19 -37.21 -15.96
C ASP A 188 38.17 -36.32 -14.72
N ILE A 189 37.67 -36.84 -13.60
CA ILE A 189 38.08 -36.61 -12.20
C ILE A 189 37.18 -37.53 -11.39
N PHE A 190 37.65 -38.74 -11.07
CA PHE A 190 37.38 -39.50 -9.84
C PHE A 190 38.12 -40.85 -9.93
N ALA A 191 39.42 -40.82 -9.68
CA ALA A 191 40.16 -41.96 -9.15
C ALA A 191 41.49 -41.44 -8.61
N ASP A 192 41.52 -41.10 -7.32
CA ASP A 192 42.68 -41.53 -6.53
C ASP A 192 42.28 -41.83 -5.08
N LEU A 193 43.03 -42.78 -4.53
CA LEU A 193 43.16 -43.20 -3.14
C LEU A 193 42.24 -44.30 -2.59
N SER A 194 42.77 -45.52 -2.71
CA SER A 194 42.56 -46.64 -1.79
C SER A 194 43.87 -47.04 -1.07
N GLY A 195 43.90 -46.91 0.28
CA GLY A 195 44.62 -47.77 1.28
C GLY A 195 46.02 -47.38 1.80
N PRO A 196 46.52 -47.90 2.97
CA PRO A 196 45.92 -48.95 3.84
C PRO A 196 46.03 -48.79 5.41
N SER A 197 45.16 -49.54 6.12
CA SER A 197 45.30 -50.29 7.42
C SER A 197 45.96 -49.68 8.69
N ASN A 198 45.28 -49.68 9.86
CA ASN A 198 45.41 -50.71 10.94
C ASN A 198 44.68 -50.38 12.27
N LEU A 199 44.30 -51.48 12.97
CA LEU A 199 44.14 -51.71 14.42
C LEU A 199 42.76 -51.57 15.13
N SER A 200 42.39 -52.71 15.73
CA SER A 200 41.23 -53.03 16.55
C SER A 200 41.60 -53.13 18.03
N TRP A 201 40.73 -52.72 18.97
CA TRP A 201 40.53 -53.19 20.38
C TRP A 201 39.97 -52.04 21.25
N MET A 202 39.16 -52.14 22.31
CA MET A 202 38.50 -53.21 23.08
C MET A 202 37.42 -52.55 23.99
N LEU A 203 36.39 -53.30 24.35
CA LEU A 203 35.38 -53.03 25.39
C LEU A 203 36.00 -52.81 26.80
N PRO A 204 35.22 -52.35 27.79
CA PRO A 204 34.69 -53.36 28.72
C PRO A 204 33.20 -53.21 29.08
N GLN A 205 32.63 -54.37 29.40
CA GLN A 205 31.28 -54.64 29.87
C GLN A 205 31.01 -54.07 31.27
N ALA A 206 29.73 -53.78 31.58
CA ALA A 206 28.99 -54.46 32.66
C ALA A 206 27.52 -54.03 32.68
N GLN A 207 26.66 -55.01 32.98
CA GLN A 207 25.24 -54.91 33.30
C GLN A 207 24.97 -54.00 34.51
N CYS A 208 23.75 -53.47 34.62
CA CYS A 208 22.86 -53.66 35.80
C CYS A 208 21.54 -52.88 35.64
N ASP A 209 20.45 -53.64 35.75
CA ASP A 209 19.27 -53.40 36.59
C ASP A 209 18.42 -52.12 36.48
N LEU A 210 17.16 -52.30 36.08
CA LEU A 210 16.02 -51.47 36.50
C LEU A 210 15.78 -51.61 38.02
N PRO A 211 15.36 -50.55 38.74
CA PRO A 211 13.95 -50.56 39.18
C PRO A 211 13.25 -49.18 39.33
N THR A 212 11.98 -49.18 38.92
CA THR A 212 10.76 -48.58 39.51
C THR A 212 10.82 -47.38 40.49
N GLY A 213 9.97 -46.38 40.24
CA GLY A 213 9.16 -45.77 41.31
C GLY A 213 8.65 -44.34 41.11
N VAL A 214 7.34 -44.21 40.79
CA VAL A 214 6.28 -43.31 41.34
C VAL A 214 6.65 -41.81 41.56
N SER A 215 5.90 -40.78 41.16
CA SER A 215 4.46 -40.57 41.37
C SER A 215 4.01 -39.17 40.89
N GLU A 216 2.72 -39.09 40.57
CA GLU A 216 1.80 -37.93 40.63
C GLU A 216 1.36 -37.21 39.35
N ASN A 217 0.03 -37.04 39.34
CA ASN A 217 -0.99 -36.76 38.33
C ASN A 217 -1.65 -35.40 38.78
N PRO A 218 -2.83 -34.90 38.31
CA PRO A 218 -3.76 -35.40 37.29
C PRO A 218 -4.51 -34.33 36.40
N ALA A 219 -5.20 -34.86 35.36
CA ALA A 219 -6.57 -34.57 34.87
C ALA A 219 -7.00 -33.13 34.44
N TYR A 220 -7.75 -32.91 33.36
CA TYR A 220 -9.11 -33.36 32.99
C TYR A 220 -9.41 -32.81 31.56
N ARG A 221 -10.29 -33.30 30.66
CA ARG A 221 -11.29 -34.37 30.60
C ARG A 221 -11.69 -34.53 29.11
N LEU A 222 -11.70 -35.76 28.59
CA LEU A 222 -12.43 -36.14 27.35
C LEU A 222 -13.91 -36.43 27.68
N PRO A 223 -14.76 -36.61 26.66
CA PRO A 223 -15.45 -37.92 26.56
C PRO A 223 -15.27 -38.49 25.15
N GLN A 224 -14.69 -39.70 24.95
CA GLN A 224 -15.25 -41.04 25.17
C GLN A 224 -16.56 -41.28 24.41
N SER A 225 -16.83 -42.40 23.73
CA SER A 225 -16.19 -43.72 23.53
C SER A 225 -17.04 -44.42 22.45
N THR A 226 -16.63 -45.48 21.74
CA THR A 226 -16.51 -46.90 22.18
C THR A 226 -15.83 -47.70 21.05
N SER A 227 -14.66 -48.31 21.28
CA SER A 227 -14.44 -49.76 21.60
C SER A 227 -14.72 -50.70 20.42
N SER A 228 -13.92 -51.72 20.08
CA SER A 228 -12.79 -52.39 20.73
C SER A 228 -12.09 -53.33 19.72
N ASP A 229 -10.90 -53.79 20.14
CA ASP A 229 -10.24 -55.07 19.81
C ASP A 229 -9.26 -55.16 18.63
N GLN A 230 -7.97 -55.16 19.00
CA GLN A 230 -6.83 -55.84 18.38
C GLN A 230 -6.75 -57.29 18.93
N PRO A 231 -6.10 -58.31 18.28
CA PRO A 231 -4.63 -58.30 18.12
C PRO A 231 -3.97 -59.12 16.97
N SER A 232 -2.71 -58.73 16.69
CA SER A 232 -1.50 -59.49 16.32
C SER A 232 -1.47 -60.62 15.27
N ALA A 233 -0.61 -60.36 14.26
CA ALA A 233 0.56 -61.15 13.84
C ALA A 233 0.45 -62.40 12.94
N HIS A 234 1.47 -62.47 12.07
CA HIS A 234 1.99 -63.54 11.23
C HIS A 234 1.46 -63.70 9.80
N TRP A 235 2.42 -63.50 8.89
CA TRP A 235 2.39 -63.81 7.47
C TRP A 235 2.22 -65.31 7.25
N ASP A 236 1.33 -65.67 6.34
CA ASP A 236 1.48 -66.88 5.56
C ASP A 236 0.96 -66.63 4.13
N GLY A 237 1.73 -67.07 3.14
CA GLY A 237 1.51 -66.75 1.74
C GLY A 237 0.40 -67.59 1.13
N THR A 238 -0.53 -66.95 0.43
CA THR A 238 -1.11 -67.47 -0.82
C THR A 238 -1.93 -66.39 -1.51
N LEU A 239 -1.83 -66.36 -2.84
CA LEU A 239 -2.48 -65.42 -3.75
C LEU A 239 -3.96 -65.18 -3.41
N HIS A 240 -4.33 -63.93 -3.13
CA HIS A 240 -5.58 -63.35 -3.60
C HIS A 240 -5.41 -61.84 -3.79
N ALA A 241 -5.55 -61.40 -5.03
CA ALA A 241 -5.67 -60.00 -5.40
C ALA A 241 -6.93 -59.40 -4.75
N SER A 242 -6.78 -58.25 -4.08
CA SER A 242 -7.87 -57.32 -3.75
C SER A 242 -7.30 -55.91 -3.51
N PRO A 243 -8.08 -54.86 -3.81
CA PRO A 243 -7.58 -53.66 -4.49
C PRO A 243 -7.28 -52.49 -3.54
N HIS A 244 -6.25 -51.72 -3.87
CA HIS A 244 -5.97 -50.40 -3.28
C HIS A 244 -7.09 -49.39 -3.63
N PRO A 245 -7.32 -48.35 -2.81
CA PRO A 245 -8.46 -47.46 -2.98
C PRO A 245 -8.34 -46.61 -4.25
N GLY A 246 -9.20 -46.96 -5.20
CA GLY A 246 -9.79 -46.19 -6.30
C GLY A 246 -9.07 -44.96 -6.83
N SER A 247 -8.57 -45.06 -8.06
CA SER A 247 -8.56 -43.93 -8.99
C SER A 247 -9.91 -43.21 -8.97
N PRO A 248 -9.94 -41.85 -8.99
CA PRO A 248 -11.19 -41.10 -8.94
C PRO A 248 -12.12 -41.54 -10.07
N THR A 249 -13.40 -41.71 -9.76
CA THR A 249 -14.41 -42.09 -10.75
C THR A 249 -14.49 -41.04 -11.86
N LEU A 250 -14.92 -41.47 -13.04
CA LEU A 250 -15.05 -40.64 -14.24
C LEU A 250 -15.79 -39.30 -13.97
N GLU A 251 -16.88 -39.36 -13.21
CA GLU A 251 -17.69 -38.21 -12.84
C GLU A 251 -16.99 -37.29 -11.83
N GLN A 252 -16.14 -37.83 -10.95
CA GLN A 252 -15.37 -37.05 -9.99
C GLN A 252 -14.27 -36.24 -10.68
N THR A 253 -13.60 -36.78 -11.71
CA THR A 253 -12.57 -36.05 -12.46
C THR A 253 -13.13 -34.87 -13.24
N ASP A 254 -14.31 -35.03 -13.85
CA ASP A 254 -14.96 -33.98 -14.63
C ASP A 254 -15.59 -32.90 -13.76
N ARG A 255 -16.13 -33.29 -12.60
CA ARG A 255 -16.61 -32.34 -11.59
C ARG A 255 -15.46 -31.48 -11.06
N GLU A 256 -14.30 -32.09 -10.79
CA GLU A 256 -13.12 -31.37 -10.32
C GLU A 256 -12.55 -30.44 -11.40
N ALA A 257 -12.51 -30.87 -12.67
CA ALA A 257 -12.06 -30.02 -13.77
C ALA A 257 -12.95 -28.77 -13.93
N ARG A 258 -14.28 -28.94 -13.81
CA ARG A 258 -15.24 -27.82 -13.78
C ARG A 258 -14.94 -26.90 -12.60
N ARG A 259 -14.84 -27.44 -11.38
CA ARG A 259 -14.51 -26.64 -10.18
C ARG A 259 -13.26 -25.80 -10.37
N LEU A 260 -12.17 -26.40 -10.85
CA LEU A 260 -10.91 -25.72 -11.09
C LEU A 260 -11.00 -24.64 -12.17
N LEU A 261 -11.83 -24.81 -13.20
CA LEU A 261 -12.06 -23.77 -14.20
C LEU A 261 -12.74 -22.54 -13.58
N GLY A 262 -13.75 -22.75 -12.73
CA GLY A 262 -14.38 -21.67 -11.96
C GLY A 262 -13.38 -20.93 -11.07
N GLU A 263 -12.56 -21.68 -10.33
CA GLU A 263 -11.50 -21.10 -9.50
C GLU A 263 -10.46 -20.33 -10.33
N CYS A 264 -10.08 -20.82 -11.53
CA CYS A 264 -9.18 -20.14 -12.46
C CYS A 264 -9.72 -18.75 -12.87
N LEU A 265 -11.04 -18.60 -12.94
CA LEU A 265 -11.73 -17.35 -13.29
C LEU A 265 -12.07 -16.49 -12.05
N GLY A 266 -11.83 -17.00 -10.84
CA GLY A 266 -12.06 -16.27 -9.59
C GLY A 266 -13.43 -16.44 -8.98
N GLU A 267 -14.16 -17.48 -9.38
CA GLU A 267 -15.50 -17.77 -8.92
C GLU A 267 -15.51 -19.05 -8.07
N LEU A 268 -16.08 -18.96 -6.86
CA LEU A 268 -16.39 -20.12 -6.01
C LEU A 268 -17.84 -20.54 -6.25
N ILE A 269 -18.11 -21.13 -7.41
CA ILE A 269 -19.45 -21.61 -7.80
C ILE A 269 -19.47 -23.14 -7.78
N ASP A 270 -20.55 -23.73 -7.26
CA ASP A 270 -20.78 -25.17 -7.33
C ASP A 270 -20.90 -25.62 -8.81
N PRO A 271 -20.04 -26.54 -9.31
CA PRO A 271 -20.05 -27.05 -10.68
C PRO A 271 -21.37 -27.68 -11.13
N ASP A 272 -22.23 -28.09 -10.20
CA ASP A 272 -23.51 -28.73 -10.50
C ASP A 272 -24.70 -27.78 -10.35
N CYS A 273 -24.46 -26.51 -10.02
CA CYS A 273 -25.49 -25.49 -9.98
C CYS A 273 -26.00 -25.15 -11.39
N SER A 274 -27.31 -24.98 -11.53
CA SER A 274 -27.96 -24.61 -12.80
C SER A 274 -27.45 -23.31 -13.44
N GLU A 275 -26.88 -22.40 -12.65
CA GLU A 275 -26.31 -21.13 -13.12
C GLU A 275 -24.84 -21.23 -13.56
N TYR A 276 -24.14 -22.32 -13.25
CA TYR A 276 -22.69 -22.46 -13.46
C TYR A 276 -22.29 -22.17 -14.91
N THR A 277 -22.96 -22.81 -15.88
CA THR A 277 -22.65 -22.64 -17.30
C THR A 277 -22.79 -21.19 -17.73
N SER A 278 -23.82 -20.49 -17.24
CA SER A 278 -24.08 -19.08 -17.59
C SER A 278 -23.04 -18.12 -16.98
N LYS A 279 -22.65 -18.33 -15.72
CA LYS A 279 -21.66 -17.49 -15.04
C LYS A 279 -20.26 -17.69 -15.61
N ILE A 280 -19.85 -18.94 -15.82
CA ILE A 280 -18.55 -19.26 -16.43
C ILE A 280 -18.47 -18.76 -17.87
N ALA A 281 -19.53 -18.99 -18.67
CA ALA A 281 -19.59 -18.44 -20.01
C ALA A 281 -19.49 -16.91 -20.00
N SER A 282 -20.22 -16.22 -19.12
CA SER A 282 -20.17 -14.75 -18.98
C SER A 282 -18.77 -14.24 -18.62
N ASN A 283 -18.05 -14.91 -17.73
CA ASN A 283 -16.70 -14.49 -17.34
C ASN A 283 -15.68 -14.76 -18.46
N LEU A 284 -15.74 -15.94 -19.09
CA LEU A 284 -14.91 -16.25 -20.26
C LEU A 284 -15.21 -15.31 -21.42
N GLU A 285 -16.48 -14.95 -21.61
CA GLU A 285 -16.91 -13.97 -22.60
C GLU A 285 -16.29 -12.59 -22.38
N ASN A 286 -15.96 -12.20 -21.15
CA ASN A 286 -15.32 -10.92 -20.87
C ASN A 286 -13.80 -10.93 -21.17
N ILE A 287 -13.18 -12.12 -21.14
CA ILE A 287 -11.72 -12.28 -21.19
C ILE A 287 -11.24 -12.85 -22.53
N ALA A 288 -11.99 -13.77 -23.15
CA ALA A 288 -11.61 -14.49 -24.37
C ALA A 288 -12.43 -14.04 -25.61
N ILE A 289 -11.92 -14.36 -26.80
CA ILE A 289 -12.57 -14.09 -28.09
C ILE A 289 -13.03 -15.39 -28.73
N GLU A 290 -14.19 -15.36 -29.39
CA GLU A 290 -14.74 -16.46 -30.21
C GLU A 290 -14.46 -16.27 -31.71
N ARG A 291 -14.18 -17.36 -32.44
CA ARG A 291 -14.20 -17.37 -33.91
C ARG A 291 -15.62 -17.36 -34.44
N HIS A 292 -16.53 -18.02 -33.73
CA HIS A 292 -17.94 -18.14 -34.10
C HIS A 292 -18.84 -17.80 -32.92
N SER A 293 -19.90 -17.03 -33.17
CA SER A 293 -20.85 -16.65 -32.12
C SER A 293 -21.38 -17.88 -31.35
N GLY A 294 -21.25 -17.83 -30.02
CA GLY A 294 -21.67 -18.86 -29.08
C GLY A 294 -20.66 -20.01 -28.91
N GLU A 295 -19.42 -19.84 -29.37
CA GLU A 295 -18.36 -20.85 -29.24
C GLU A 295 -17.92 -21.10 -27.80
N VAL A 296 -17.73 -20.06 -26.97
CA VAL A 296 -17.44 -20.16 -25.53
C VAL A 296 -18.57 -20.93 -24.86
N VAL A 297 -19.83 -20.58 -25.13
CA VAL A 297 -20.99 -21.30 -24.57
C VAL A 297 -20.94 -22.78 -24.96
N ARG A 298 -20.65 -23.11 -26.22
CA ARG A 298 -20.49 -24.49 -26.68
C ARG A 298 -19.30 -25.20 -25.99
N HIS A 299 -18.17 -24.53 -25.81
CA HIS A 299 -17.00 -25.08 -25.11
C HIS A 299 -17.29 -25.34 -23.63
N VAL A 300 -17.98 -24.42 -22.95
CA VAL A 300 -18.42 -24.61 -21.57
C VAL A 300 -19.46 -25.73 -21.48
N GLN A 301 -20.35 -25.86 -22.47
CA GLN A 301 -21.30 -26.99 -22.54
C GLN A 301 -20.59 -28.35 -22.75
N LYS A 302 -19.48 -28.38 -23.50
CA LYS A 302 -18.64 -29.58 -23.66
C LYS A 302 -17.99 -30.04 -22.35
N LEU A 303 -17.95 -29.21 -21.29
CA LEU A 303 -17.52 -29.66 -19.95
C LEU A 303 -18.45 -30.73 -19.34
N TYR A 304 -19.67 -30.87 -19.85
CA TYR A 304 -20.67 -31.85 -19.41
C TYR A 304 -20.89 -32.97 -20.43
N SER A 305 -20.03 -33.08 -21.46
CA SER A 305 -20.09 -34.21 -22.40
C SER A 305 -19.70 -35.51 -21.68
N LYS A 306 -20.09 -36.67 -22.21
CA LYS A 306 -19.83 -37.99 -21.59
C LYS A 306 -18.35 -38.44 -21.68
N SER A 307 -17.46 -37.60 -22.23
CA SER A 307 -16.03 -37.89 -22.44
C SER A 307 -15.16 -37.08 -21.48
N THR A 308 -14.41 -37.78 -20.62
CA THR A 308 -13.47 -37.18 -19.65
C THR A 308 -12.36 -36.34 -20.26
N LEU A 309 -11.99 -36.69 -21.48
CA LEU A 309 -10.98 -35.95 -22.25
C LEU A 309 -11.46 -34.53 -22.54
N ASP A 310 -12.75 -34.30 -22.78
CA ASP A 310 -13.26 -32.98 -23.16
C ASP A 310 -13.17 -31.97 -22.00
N ALA A 311 -13.63 -32.33 -20.80
CA ALA A 311 -13.65 -31.42 -19.65
C ALA A 311 -12.23 -31.02 -19.21
N SER A 312 -11.35 -32.03 -19.11
CA SER A 312 -9.93 -31.86 -18.78
C SER A 312 -9.20 -30.97 -19.78
N PHE A 313 -9.51 -31.15 -21.06
CA PHE A 313 -8.93 -30.40 -22.15
C PHE A 313 -9.43 -28.96 -22.20
N GLN A 314 -10.72 -28.70 -21.96
CA GLN A 314 -11.22 -27.32 -21.87
C GLN A 314 -10.59 -26.56 -20.70
N LEU A 315 -10.39 -27.22 -19.55
CA LEU A 315 -9.66 -26.63 -18.43
C LEU A 315 -8.23 -26.25 -18.84
N LEU A 316 -7.47 -27.20 -19.41
CA LEU A 316 -6.08 -26.95 -19.85
C LEU A 316 -6.02 -25.83 -20.90
N ARG A 317 -6.96 -25.84 -21.85
CA ARG A 317 -7.08 -24.85 -22.90
C ARG A 317 -7.17 -23.42 -22.33
N TYR A 318 -8.12 -23.16 -21.44
CA TYR A 318 -8.28 -21.83 -20.85
C TYR A 318 -7.19 -21.50 -19.82
N ALA A 319 -6.65 -22.49 -19.11
CA ALA A 319 -5.55 -22.25 -18.18
C ALA A 319 -4.26 -21.79 -18.88
N VAL A 320 -3.91 -22.40 -20.02
CA VAL A 320 -2.76 -21.98 -20.83
C VAL A 320 -2.95 -20.55 -21.35
N TYR A 321 -4.16 -20.20 -21.79
CA TYR A 321 -4.50 -18.83 -22.21
C TYR A 321 -4.37 -17.80 -21.10
N LEU A 322 -4.99 -18.06 -19.95
CA LEU A 322 -4.96 -17.15 -18.81
C LEU A 322 -3.52 -16.97 -18.30
N SER A 323 -2.73 -18.04 -18.26
CA SER A 323 -1.33 -17.97 -17.83
C SER A 323 -0.44 -17.19 -18.82
N SER A 324 -0.54 -17.47 -20.13
CA SER A 324 0.26 -16.81 -21.17
C SER A 324 -0.02 -15.32 -21.33
N ASN A 325 -1.22 -14.86 -20.96
CA ASN A 325 -1.60 -13.45 -20.92
C ASN A 325 -1.44 -12.81 -19.52
N ASN A 326 -0.82 -13.52 -18.57
CA ASN A 326 -0.58 -13.05 -17.20
C ASN A 326 -1.89 -12.65 -16.45
N LEU A 327 -2.94 -13.45 -16.64
CA LEU A 327 -4.27 -13.31 -16.03
C LEU A 327 -4.56 -14.38 -14.96
N LEU A 328 -3.65 -15.33 -14.77
CA LEU A 328 -3.80 -16.43 -13.83
C LEU A 328 -2.87 -16.25 -12.62
N ALA A 329 -3.46 -16.12 -11.43
CA ALA A 329 -2.71 -16.00 -10.18
C ALA A 329 -1.90 -17.27 -9.87
N ALA A 330 -0.77 -17.08 -9.17
CA ALA A 330 0.18 -18.13 -8.83
C ALA A 330 -0.47 -19.32 -8.09
N SER A 331 -1.36 -19.04 -7.13
CA SER A 331 -2.10 -20.05 -6.34
C SER A 331 -3.05 -20.90 -7.17
N ARG A 332 -3.56 -20.38 -8.30
CA ARG A 332 -4.46 -21.12 -9.20
C ARG A 332 -3.66 -22.06 -10.10
N ILE A 333 -2.47 -21.65 -10.52
CA ILE A 333 -1.54 -22.50 -11.28
C ILE A 333 -1.08 -23.70 -10.43
N ASP A 334 -0.84 -23.49 -9.13
CA ASP A 334 -0.48 -24.58 -8.21
C ASP A 334 -1.55 -25.66 -8.13
N LYS A 335 -2.82 -25.25 -8.00
CA LYS A 335 -3.96 -26.19 -7.99
C LYS A 335 -4.09 -26.93 -9.32
N LEU A 336 -3.89 -26.22 -10.44
CA LEU A 336 -3.89 -26.83 -11.77
C LEU A 336 -2.79 -27.88 -11.88
N LEU A 337 -1.56 -27.57 -11.47
CA LEU A 337 -0.43 -28.50 -11.53
C LEU A 337 -0.69 -29.75 -10.67
N ALA A 338 -1.15 -29.57 -9.43
CA ALA A 338 -1.49 -30.68 -8.55
C ALA A 338 -2.56 -31.61 -9.17
N TRP A 339 -3.56 -31.04 -9.85
CA TRP A 339 -4.57 -31.81 -10.58
C TRP A 339 -4.01 -32.55 -11.80
N VAL A 340 -3.10 -31.93 -12.56
CA VAL A 340 -2.43 -32.56 -13.70
C VAL A 340 -1.59 -33.76 -13.25
N ILE A 341 -0.81 -33.61 -12.17
CA ILE A 341 0.05 -34.67 -11.61
C ILE A 341 -0.81 -35.84 -11.12
N ARG A 342 -1.81 -35.58 -10.25
CA ARG A 342 -2.72 -36.63 -9.73
C ARG A 342 -3.50 -37.34 -10.83
N GLY A 343 -3.82 -36.61 -11.90
CA GLY A 343 -4.59 -37.11 -13.04
C GLY A 343 -3.76 -37.82 -14.11
N GLY A 344 -2.43 -37.89 -13.99
CA GLY A 344 -1.55 -38.50 -14.99
C GLY A 344 -1.52 -37.77 -16.33
N LYS A 345 -1.91 -36.48 -16.38
CA LYS A 345 -2.11 -35.73 -17.64
C LYS A 345 -0.88 -34.91 -18.05
N PHE A 346 0.25 -35.12 -17.40
CA PHE A 346 1.47 -34.35 -17.63
C PHE A 346 2.04 -34.55 -19.05
N CYS A 347 1.82 -35.72 -19.65
CA CYS A 347 2.22 -36.02 -21.04
C CYS A 347 1.65 -35.03 -22.07
N VAL A 348 0.42 -34.53 -21.86
CA VAL A 348 -0.20 -33.52 -22.73
C VAL A 348 0.53 -32.20 -22.62
N ILE A 349 0.91 -31.79 -21.39
CA ILE A 349 1.70 -30.58 -21.16
C ILE A 349 3.07 -30.70 -21.82
N GLU A 350 3.73 -31.84 -21.67
CA GLU A 350 5.02 -32.10 -22.31
C GLU A 350 4.96 -31.91 -23.84
N HIS A 351 3.95 -32.49 -24.50
CA HIS A 351 3.79 -32.35 -25.95
C HIS A 351 3.52 -30.89 -26.38
N LEU A 352 2.84 -30.11 -25.55
CA LEU A 352 2.59 -28.68 -25.82
C LEU A 352 3.88 -27.85 -25.70
N ILE A 353 4.75 -28.17 -24.76
CA ILE A 353 6.04 -27.47 -24.55
C ILE A 353 6.97 -27.72 -25.74
N GLU A 354 6.99 -28.94 -26.29
CA GLU A 354 7.81 -29.30 -27.46
C GLU A 354 7.49 -28.48 -28.72
N LYS A 355 6.29 -27.89 -28.82
CA LYS A 355 5.90 -27.03 -29.94
C LYS A 355 6.59 -25.66 -29.94
N LYS A 356 7.24 -25.27 -28.83
CA LYS A 356 7.97 -23.99 -28.67
C LYS A 356 7.20 -22.77 -29.14
N MET A 357 5.92 -22.70 -28.76
CA MET A 357 5.10 -21.53 -29.02
C MET A 357 5.28 -20.52 -27.88
N PRO A 358 5.21 -19.21 -28.15
CA PRO A 358 5.25 -18.19 -27.10
C PRO A 358 4.22 -18.45 -26.00
N THR A 359 3.00 -18.86 -26.36
CA THR A 359 1.92 -19.23 -25.44
C THR A 359 2.32 -20.38 -24.52
N THR A 360 2.98 -21.42 -25.05
CA THR A 360 3.36 -22.61 -24.28
C THR A 360 4.64 -22.40 -23.48
N GLU A 361 5.58 -21.60 -23.98
CA GLU A 361 6.80 -21.23 -23.25
C GLU A 361 6.49 -20.37 -22.01
N ILE A 362 5.65 -19.33 -22.14
CA ILE A 362 5.23 -18.51 -20.98
C ILE A 362 4.49 -19.38 -19.95
N PHE A 363 3.60 -20.26 -20.42
CA PHE A 363 2.92 -21.21 -19.55
C PHE A 363 3.91 -22.14 -18.84
N ALA A 364 4.91 -22.66 -19.55
CA ALA A 364 5.93 -23.56 -19.00
C ALA A 364 6.81 -22.89 -17.94
N SER A 365 7.21 -21.62 -18.14
CA SER A 365 7.97 -20.86 -17.13
C SER A 365 7.14 -20.64 -15.86
N ASN A 366 5.86 -20.32 -15.99
CA ASN A 366 4.94 -20.23 -14.85
C ASN A 366 4.72 -21.59 -14.17
N LEU A 367 4.69 -22.67 -14.94
CA LEU A 367 4.56 -24.03 -14.42
C LEU A 367 5.82 -24.50 -13.70
N LEU A 368 7.02 -24.16 -14.18
CA LEU A 368 8.30 -24.45 -13.53
C LEU A 368 8.38 -23.78 -12.15
N LEU A 369 7.94 -22.53 -12.05
CA LEU A 369 7.88 -21.81 -10.78
C LEU A 369 6.87 -22.46 -9.82
N SER A 370 5.71 -22.87 -10.33
CA SER A 370 4.69 -23.58 -9.56
C SER A 370 5.16 -24.96 -9.07
N ALA A 371 5.80 -25.74 -9.95
CA ALA A 371 6.38 -27.05 -9.59
C ALA A 371 7.44 -26.91 -8.51
N THR A 372 8.24 -25.84 -8.59
CA THR A 372 9.23 -25.49 -7.56
C THR A 372 8.56 -25.13 -6.23
N ARG A 373 7.46 -24.35 -6.26
CA ARG A 373 6.70 -23.95 -5.08
C ARG A 373 6.02 -25.14 -4.38
N LEU A 374 5.57 -26.12 -5.16
CA LEU A 374 4.97 -27.38 -4.69
C LEU A 374 6.00 -28.46 -4.37
N GLU A 375 7.29 -28.17 -4.57
CA GLU A 375 8.41 -29.09 -4.31
C GLU A 375 8.39 -30.40 -5.14
N GLU A 376 7.80 -30.35 -6.34
CA GLU A 376 7.64 -31.48 -7.25
C GLU A 376 8.90 -31.68 -8.13
N ILE A 377 9.91 -32.34 -7.56
CA ILE A 377 11.25 -32.51 -8.17
C ILE A 377 11.19 -33.14 -9.57
N ASP A 378 10.40 -34.19 -9.76
CA ASP A 378 10.32 -34.89 -11.06
C ASP A 378 9.70 -34.01 -12.14
N THR A 379 8.71 -33.20 -11.77
CA THR A 379 8.09 -32.22 -12.66
C THR A 379 9.09 -31.13 -13.05
N VAL A 380 9.83 -30.58 -12.07
CA VAL A 380 10.89 -29.58 -12.31
C VAL A 380 11.95 -30.15 -13.27
N ARG A 381 12.39 -31.39 -13.04
CA ARG A 381 13.35 -32.09 -13.90
C ARG A 381 12.80 -32.26 -15.32
N ALA A 382 11.56 -32.73 -15.47
CA ALA A 382 10.94 -32.95 -16.76
C ALA A 382 10.84 -31.66 -17.57
N LEU A 383 10.43 -30.55 -16.95
CA LEU A 383 10.34 -29.24 -17.60
C LEU A 383 11.72 -28.73 -18.08
N ILE A 384 12.75 -28.85 -17.25
CA ILE A 384 14.11 -28.43 -17.62
C ILE A 384 14.66 -29.29 -18.78
N VAL A 385 14.46 -30.61 -18.74
CA VAL A 385 14.89 -31.52 -19.82
C VAL A 385 14.21 -31.18 -21.15
N ARG A 386 12.95 -30.69 -21.12
CA ARG A 386 12.23 -30.23 -22.31
C ARG A 386 12.60 -28.80 -22.74
N GLY A 387 13.61 -28.19 -22.12
CA GLY A 387 14.22 -26.94 -22.55
C GLY A 387 13.61 -25.67 -21.93
N VAL A 388 12.91 -25.79 -20.80
CA VAL A 388 12.47 -24.61 -20.03
C VAL A 388 13.66 -23.97 -19.32
N ASP A 389 13.94 -22.70 -19.62
CA ASP A 389 15.07 -21.97 -19.03
C ASP A 389 14.82 -21.64 -17.54
N PRO A 390 15.66 -22.14 -16.60
CA PRO A 390 15.49 -21.91 -15.16
C PRO A 390 15.71 -20.46 -14.73
N ASN A 391 16.29 -19.62 -15.59
CA ASN A 391 16.50 -18.19 -15.35
C ASN A 391 15.33 -17.31 -15.78
N THR A 392 14.29 -17.89 -16.40
CA THR A 392 13.12 -17.11 -16.84
C THR A 392 12.36 -16.56 -15.63
N LEU A 393 12.06 -15.25 -15.67
CA LEU A 393 11.20 -14.61 -14.69
C LEU A 393 9.73 -14.99 -14.93
N ALA A 394 9.10 -15.54 -13.90
CA ALA A 394 7.72 -16.03 -13.95
C ALA A 394 6.88 -15.47 -12.79
N GLY A 395 5.55 -15.56 -12.89
CA GLY A 395 4.59 -15.07 -11.88
C GLY A 395 3.78 -13.85 -12.32
N MET A 396 2.57 -13.70 -11.80
CA MET A 396 1.64 -12.62 -12.19
C MET A 396 1.94 -11.28 -11.50
N GLU A 397 2.11 -11.30 -10.18
CA GLU A 397 2.25 -10.11 -9.32
C GLU A 397 3.71 -9.78 -9.04
N VAL A 398 4.51 -10.81 -8.69
CA VAL A 398 5.94 -10.68 -8.40
C VAL A 398 6.70 -11.59 -9.35
N LYS A 399 7.58 -11.00 -10.15
CA LYS A 399 8.47 -11.71 -11.06
C LYS A 399 9.67 -12.25 -10.29
N THR A 400 9.87 -13.56 -10.33
CA THR A 400 10.95 -14.26 -9.62
C THR A 400 11.47 -15.44 -10.46
N THR A 401 12.69 -15.92 -10.17
CA THR A 401 13.22 -17.15 -10.78
C THR A 401 12.85 -18.38 -9.95
N ALA A 402 12.94 -19.56 -10.57
CA ALA A 402 12.77 -20.84 -9.87
C ALA A 402 13.80 -21.01 -8.74
N LEU A 403 15.04 -20.53 -8.92
CA LEU A 403 16.08 -20.62 -7.88
C LEU A 403 15.72 -19.83 -6.62
N HIS A 404 15.14 -18.62 -6.76
CA HIS A 404 14.66 -17.84 -5.62
C HIS A 404 13.55 -18.57 -4.85
N GLU A 405 12.62 -19.21 -5.57
CA GLU A 405 11.53 -19.97 -4.94
C GLU A 405 12.04 -21.24 -4.26
N ALA A 406 12.94 -22.00 -4.89
CA ALA A 406 13.55 -23.19 -4.30
C ALA A 406 14.30 -22.87 -3.00
N THR A 407 15.06 -21.76 -3.02
CA THR A 407 15.76 -21.25 -1.82
C THR A 407 14.77 -20.79 -0.76
N ARG A 408 13.68 -20.09 -1.14
CA ARG A 408 12.60 -19.68 -0.22
C ARG A 408 11.92 -20.86 0.47
N LYS A 409 11.85 -22.01 -0.20
CA LYS A 409 11.34 -23.27 0.39
C LYS A 409 12.36 -24.01 1.25
N GLY A 410 13.65 -23.66 1.16
CA GLY A 410 14.71 -24.38 1.86
C GLY A 410 14.99 -25.77 1.27
N ASN A 411 14.61 -26.02 0.00
CA ASN A 411 14.75 -27.33 -0.62
C ASN A 411 16.10 -27.47 -1.32
N SER A 412 17.07 -28.07 -0.62
CA SER A 412 18.46 -28.21 -1.10
C SER A 412 18.58 -29.06 -2.37
N ILE A 413 17.66 -30.01 -2.61
CA ILE A 413 17.65 -30.86 -3.80
C ILE A 413 17.24 -30.03 -5.03
N LEU A 414 16.19 -29.22 -4.90
CA LEU A 414 15.74 -28.32 -5.98
C LEU A 414 16.76 -27.23 -6.28
N VAL A 415 17.36 -26.63 -5.24
CA VAL A 415 18.44 -25.65 -5.42
C VAL A 415 19.59 -26.26 -6.22
N ARG A 416 20.04 -27.46 -5.85
CA ARG A 416 21.10 -28.18 -6.58
C ARG A 416 20.70 -28.46 -8.02
N LEU A 417 19.51 -29.02 -8.24
CA LEU A 417 19.00 -29.36 -9.56
C LEU A 417 18.95 -28.13 -10.47
N LEU A 418 18.48 -26.99 -9.96
CA LEU A 418 18.42 -25.73 -10.69
C LEU A 418 19.81 -25.15 -10.99
N LEU A 419 20.73 -25.17 -10.03
CA LEU A 419 22.12 -24.73 -10.23
C LEU A 419 22.85 -25.62 -11.25
N ASP A 420 22.62 -26.94 -11.22
CA ASP A 420 23.15 -27.89 -12.22
C ASP A 420 22.56 -27.65 -13.61
N ALA A 421 21.31 -27.19 -13.67
CA ALA A 421 20.64 -26.78 -14.91
C ALA A 421 21.07 -25.38 -15.41
N GLY A 422 22.01 -24.70 -14.74
CA GLY A 422 22.53 -23.40 -15.15
C GLY A 422 21.75 -22.20 -14.62
N ALA A 423 21.04 -22.34 -13.49
CA ALA A 423 20.46 -21.20 -12.79
C ALA A 423 21.55 -20.26 -12.26
N ASN A 424 21.44 -18.96 -12.55
CA ASN A 424 22.35 -17.92 -12.08
C ASN A 424 21.96 -17.48 -10.64
N PRO A 425 22.88 -17.54 -9.65
CA PRO A 425 22.61 -17.05 -8.30
C PRO A 425 22.61 -15.51 -8.18
N ASN A 426 23.16 -14.80 -9.17
CA ASN A 426 23.32 -13.34 -9.18
C ASN A 426 22.51 -12.70 -10.33
N VAL A 427 21.19 -12.91 -10.35
CA VAL A 427 20.32 -12.31 -11.39
C VAL A 427 20.04 -10.85 -11.04
N ASP A 428 20.56 -9.92 -11.85
CA ASP A 428 20.49 -8.46 -11.60
C ASP A 428 19.10 -7.83 -11.83
N GLU A 429 18.19 -8.52 -12.54
CA GLU A 429 16.91 -7.96 -13.03
C GLU A 429 15.66 -8.41 -12.23
N ILE A 430 15.77 -8.59 -10.91
CA ILE A 430 14.64 -9.03 -10.07
C ILE A 430 14.02 -7.83 -9.35
N PRO A 431 12.68 -7.62 -9.42
CA PRO A 431 12.01 -6.53 -8.72
C PRO A 431 12.09 -6.62 -7.19
N THR A 432 12.21 -7.83 -6.65
CA THR A 432 12.50 -8.05 -5.22
C THR A 432 14.01 -7.85 -5.03
N SER A 433 14.41 -6.75 -4.40
CA SER A 433 15.81 -6.38 -4.14
C SER A 433 16.65 -7.43 -3.39
N THR A 434 16.04 -8.51 -2.91
CA THR A 434 16.65 -9.59 -2.13
C THR A 434 17.40 -10.59 -3.00
N THR A 435 18.67 -10.85 -2.69
CA THR A 435 19.48 -11.86 -3.41
C THR A 435 19.11 -13.30 -3.02
N VAL A 436 19.46 -14.30 -3.85
CA VAL A 436 19.25 -15.72 -3.49
C VAL A 436 20.01 -16.09 -2.22
N LEU A 437 21.24 -15.59 -2.06
CA LEU A 437 22.07 -15.89 -0.90
C LEU A 437 21.49 -15.27 0.38
N GLU A 438 20.97 -14.05 0.29
CA GLU A 438 20.24 -13.41 1.38
C GLU A 438 18.98 -14.20 1.74
N LEU A 439 18.18 -14.66 0.76
CA LEU A 439 17.01 -15.50 1.03
C LEU A 439 17.37 -16.79 1.77
N ALA A 440 18.47 -17.44 1.41
CA ALA A 440 18.93 -18.67 2.05
C ALA A 440 19.25 -18.46 3.55
N VAL A 441 19.84 -17.32 3.86
CA VAL A 441 20.32 -16.96 5.21
C VAL A 441 19.23 -16.33 6.08
N THR A 442 18.32 -15.56 5.48
CA THR A 442 17.40 -14.71 6.25
C THR A 442 16.13 -15.42 6.73
N ARG A 443 15.59 -16.39 5.97
CA ARG A 443 14.26 -16.97 6.26
C ARG A 443 14.27 -18.40 6.82
N CYS A 444 15.38 -19.12 6.69
CA CYS A 444 15.50 -20.48 7.21
C CYS A 444 16.13 -20.47 8.61
N HIS A 445 15.32 -20.38 9.66
CA HIS A 445 15.80 -20.39 11.04
C HIS A 445 16.53 -21.71 11.37
N ARG A 446 17.82 -21.63 11.71
CA ARG A 446 18.62 -22.66 12.41
C ARG A 446 18.44 -24.10 11.91
N CYS A 447 18.32 -24.31 10.59
CA CYS A 447 18.30 -25.64 9.99
C CYS A 447 19.60 -25.90 9.23
N ALA A 448 20.18 -27.10 9.38
CA ALA A 448 21.37 -27.52 8.64
C ALA A 448 21.22 -27.39 7.11
N ALA A 449 19.97 -27.39 6.62
CA ALA A 449 19.63 -27.15 5.22
C ALA A 449 19.95 -25.73 4.74
N SER A 450 19.82 -24.70 5.60
CA SER A 450 20.11 -23.30 5.25
C SER A 450 21.60 -23.07 4.99
N LEU A 451 22.45 -23.59 5.88
CA LEU A 451 23.90 -23.54 5.75
C LEU A 451 24.35 -24.32 4.51
N ALA A 452 23.80 -25.53 4.28
CA ALA A 452 24.11 -26.31 3.09
C ALA A 452 23.69 -25.60 1.78
N ILE A 453 22.55 -24.89 1.78
CA ILE A 453 22.12 -24.09 0.63
C ILE A 453 23.05 -22.89 0.42
N ALA A 454 23.42 -22.18 1.49
CA ALA A 454 24.36 -21.06 1.41
C ALA A 454 25.73 -21.52 0.88
N GLU A 455 26.26 -22.64 1.37
CA GLU A 455 27.51 -23.25 0.86
C GLU A 455 27.41 -23.63 -0.62
N MET A 456 26.30 -24.24 -1.06
CA MET A 456 26.08 -24.56 -2.47
C MET A 456 26.02 -23.30 -3.34
N LEU A 457 25.38 -22.23 -2.87
CA LEU A 457 25.28 -20.96 -3.59
C LEU A 457 26.64 -20.26 -3.68
N ILE A 458 27.38 -20.16 -2.56
CA ILE A 458 28.73 -19.59 -2.52
C ILE A 458 29.67 -20.39 -3.43
N GLY A 459 29.61 -21.73 -3.37
CA GLY A 459 30.39 -22.63 -4.25
C GLY A 459 30.07 -22.49 -5.74
N ARG A 460 28.90 -21.92 -6.10
CA ARG A 460 28.49 -21.59 -7.47
C ARG A 460 28.59 -20.10 -7.80
N GLY A 461 29.35 -19.33 -7.00
CA GLY A 461 29.71 -17.95 -7.28
C GLY A 461 28.71 -16.89 -6.82
N ALA A 462 27.88 -17.18 -5.82
CA ALA A 462 27.02 -16.16 -5.20
C ALA A 462 27.86 -15.05 -4.53
N ASP A 463 27.47 -13.79 -4.72
CA ASP A 463 28.17 -12.64 -4.12
C ASP A 463 27.95 -12.56 -2.60
N VAL A 464 29.01 -12.81 -1.83
CA VAL A 464 29.00 -12.77 -0.36
C VAL A 464 28.98 -11.35 0.23
N ASN A 465 29.29 -10.34 -0.58
CA ASN A 465 29.32 -8.94 -0.17
C ASN A 465 28.15 -8.14 -0.79
N ALA A 466 27.17 -8.81 -1.36
CA ALA A 466 25.97 -8.16 -1.87
C ALA A 466 25.26 -7.40 -0.73
N PRO A 467 24.78 -6.17 -0.98
CA PRO A 467 24.03 -5.43 0.02
C PRO A 467 22.72 -6.16 0.34
N VAL A 468 22.40 -6.29 1.62
CA VAL A 468 21.14 -6.89 2.10
C VAL A 468 20.26 -5.84 2.73
N ASP A 469 18.95 -6.06 2.68
CA ASP A 469 17.96 -5.24 3.35
C ASP A 469 17.55 -5.92 4.67
N ASP A 470 18.24 -5.54 5.74
CA ASP A 470 18.05 -6.11 7.08
C ASP A 470 17.15 -5.15 7.88
N TRP A 471 15.85 -5.47 7.97
CA TRP A 471 14.83 -4.65 8.61
C TRP A 471 14.71 -3.20 8.06
N GLY A 472 14.79 -3.04 6.74
CA GLY A 472 14.70 -1.74 6.08
C GLY A 472 16.01 -0.96 6.07
N ARG A 473 17.12 -1.58 6.49
CA ARG A 473 18.45 -0.98 6.57
C ARG A 473 19.44 -1.74 5.69
N ARG A 474 20.27 -0.99 4.96
CA ARG A 474 21.35 -1.58 4.15
C ARG A 474 22.42 -2.18 5.07
N SER A 475 22.64 -3.49 4.98
CA SER A 475 23.61 -4.24 5.81
C SER A 475 24.44 -5.21 4.95
N THR A 476 25.38 -5.93 5.57
CA THR A 476 26.16 -7.01 4.94
C THR A 476 25.68 -8.37 5.45
N LEU A 477 25.83 -9.44 4.65
CA LEU A 477 25.46 -10.79 5.08
C LEU A 477 26.18 -11.21 6.37
N LEU A 478 27.45 -10.84 6.53
CA LEU A 478 28.24 -11.12 7.73
C LEU A 478 27.59 -10.51 8.98
N LYS A 479 27.14 -9.25 8.89
CA LYS A 479 26.47 -8.56 10.00
C LYS A 479 25.12 -9.18 10.34
N SER A 480 24.35 -9.63 9.35
CA SER A 480 23.08 -10.33 9.61
C SER A 480 23.34 -11.69 10.29
N ALA A 481 24.39 -12.42 9.90
CA ALA A 481 24.78 -13.66 10.58
C ALA A 481 25.14 -13.43 12.06
N ILE A 482 25.87 -12.35 12.36
CA ILE A 482 26.26 -11.96 13.73
C ILE A 482 25.04 -11.55 14.57
N HIS A 483 24.12 -10.74 14.04
CA HIS A 483 22.86 -10.39 14.73
C HIS A 483 22.06 -11.63 15.13
N ARG A 484 22.12 -12.68 14.31
CA ARG A 484 21.42 -13.95 14.55
C ARG A 484 22.18 -14.88 15.49
N GLY A 485 23.43 -14.56 15.83
CA GLY A 485 24.34 -15.40 16.60
C GLY A 485 24.76 -16.68 15.87
N ASP A 486 24.74 -16.69 14.53
CA ASP A 486 25.09 -17.87 13.73
C ASP A 486 26.61 -17.93 13.47
N ILE A 487 27.32 -18.55 14.42
CA ILE A 487 28.78 -18.68 14.38
C ILE A 487 29.25 -19.46 13.14
N ALA A 488 28.54 -20.53 12.78
CA ALA A 488 28.91 -21.38 11.66
C ALA A 488 28.79 -20.62 10.33
N LEU A 489 27.69 -19.88 10.14
CA LEU A 489 27.52 -19.05 8.96
C LEU A 489 28.52 -17.89 8.91
N ALA A 490 28.78 -17.22 10.04
CA ALA A 490 29.78 -16.16 10.10
C ALA A 490 31.17 -16.68 9.69
N GLN A 491 31.56 -17.87 10.15
CA GLN A 491 32.81 -18.52 9.74
C GLN A 491 32.84 -18.88 8.25
N VAL A 492 31.73 -19.38 7.68
CA VAL A 492 31.63 -19.67 6.24
C VAL A 492 31.77 -18.39 5.41
N LEU A 493 31.10 -17.31 5.81
CA LEU A 493 31.18 -16.02 5.14
C LEU A 493 32.59 -15.42 5.23
N LEU A 494 33.23 -15.46 6.40
CA LEU A 494 34.61 -14.99 6.59
C LEU A 494 35.60 -15.79 5.73
N LYS A 495 35.47 -17.12 5.68
CA LYS A 495 36.28 -17.99 4.80
C LYS A 495 36.04 -17.69 3.31
N ALA A 496 34.83 -17.31 2.94
CA ALA A 496 34.46 -16.94 1.58
C ALA A 496 34.85 -15.49 1.20
N GLY A 497 35.53 -14.75 2.09
CA GLY A 497 36.03 -13.41 1.80
C GLY A 497 35.05 -12.27 2.12
N ALA A 498 34.15 -12.46 3.10
CA ALA A 498 33.31 -11.39 3.62
C ALA A 498 34.16 -10.28 4.26
N ARG A 499 33.81 -9.01 4.00
CA ARG A 499 34.55 -7.86 4.52
C ARG A 499 34.28 -7.64 6.01
N VAL A 500 35.25 -7.96 6.87
CA VAL A 500 35.13 -7.90 8.34
C VAL A 500 34.95 -6.48 8.90
N ASN A 501 35.60 -5.49 8.29
CA ASN A 501 35.56 -4.08 8.72
C ASN A 501 34.60 -3.22 7.87
N GLU A 502 33.80 -3.83 6.98
CA GLU A 502 32.82 -3.07 6.20
C GLU A 502 31.69 -2.58 7.08
N ALA A 503 31.57 -1.25 7.15
CA ALA A 503 30.50 -0.62 7.87
C ALA A 503 29.39 -0.19 6.93
N THR A 504 28.17 -0.35 7.43
CA THR A 504 26.99 0.29 6.85
C THR A 504 26.48 1.28 7.87
N GLY A 505 26.06 2.46 7.41
CA GLY A 505 25.94 3.68 8.23
C GLY A 505 25.08 3.57 9.50
N GLU A 506 24.25 2.55 9.65
CA GLU A 506 23.26 2.44 10.74
C GLU A 506 23.50 1.29 11.75
N THR A 507 24.43 0.35 11.49
CA THR A 507 24.60 -0.86 12.34
C THR A 507 26.05 -1.16 12.73
N GLY A 508 26.99 -0.23 12.55
CA GLY A 508 28.38 -0.36 13.01
C GLY A 508 29.21 -1.44 12.30
N THR A 509 30.35 -1.81 12.86
CA THR A 509 31.20 -2.94 12.38
C THR A 509 30.67 -4.28 12.88
N ALA A 510 31.10 -5.38 12.24
CA ALA A 510 30.85 -6.74 12.70
C ALA A 510 31.23 -6.94 14.18
N LEU A 511 32.35 -6.34 14.62
CA LEU A 511 32.86 -6.45 15.99
C LEU A 511 32.00 -5.68 17.00
N GLN A 512 31.53 -4.48 16.65
CA GLN A 512 30.62 -3.71 17.50
C GLN A 512 29.29 -4.46 17.72
N VAL A 513 28.76 -5.09 16.67
CA VAL A 513 27.54 -5.92 16.76
C VAL A 513 27.79 -7.15 17.63
N ALA A 514 28.92 -7.86 17.46
CA ALA A 514 29.22 -9.02 18.32
C ALA A 514 29.35 -8.62 19.80
N ALA A 515 29.98 -7.48 20.08
CA ALA A 515 30.12 -6.93 21.43
C ALA A 515 28.77 -6.54 22.06
N SER A 516 27.84 -5.96 21.28
CA SER A 516 26.52 -5.55 21.80
C SER A 516 25.66 -6.74 22.22
N HIS A 517 25.83 -7.88 21.54
CA HIS A 517 25.16 -9.14 21.88
C HIS A 517 25.87 -9.89 23.02
N GLY A 518 27.01 -9.40 23.51
CA GLY A 518 27.77 -10.04 24.57
C GLY A 518 28.38 -11.39 24.20
N ASN A 519 28.60 -11.65 22.91
CA ASN A 519 29.11 -12.93 22.42
C ASN A 519 30.64 -12.91 22.31
N THR A 520 31.31 -13.30 23.41
CA THR A 520 32.78 -13.32 23.49
C THR A 520 33.42 -14.22 22.43
N GLU A 521 32.80 -15.35 22.09
CA GLU A 521 33.33 -16.28 21.07
C GLU A 521 33.33 -15.66 19.66
N LEU A 522 32.26 -14.94 19.29
CA LEU A 522 32.24 -14.19 18.03
C LEU A 522 33.22 -13.02 18.02
N VAL A 523 33.40 -12.34 19.17
CA VAL A 523 34.40 -11.28 19.31
C VAL A 523 35.81 -11.83 19.05
N GLU A 524 36.15 -12.99 19.63
CA GLU A 524 37.43 -13.67 19.38
C GLU A 524 37.60 -14.05 17.90
N ILE A 525 36.60 -14.70 17.29
CA ILE A 525 36.63 -15.10 15.87
C ILE A 525 36.82 -13.88 14.94
N LEU A 526 36.17 -12.75 15.25
CA LEU A 526 36.29 -11.54 14.45
C LEU A 526 37.66 -10.88 14.61
N ILE A 527 38.22 -10.85 15.82
CA ILE A 527 39.59 -10.38 16.08
C ILE A 527 40.60 -11.24 15.31
N GLU A 528 40.44 -12.57 15.35
CA GLU A 528 41.27 -13.51 14.58
C GLU A 528 41.15 -13.29 13.06
N ALA A 529 39.97 -12.91 12.59
CA ALA A 529 39.71 -12.55 11.19
C ALA A 529 40.20 -11.14 10.79
N GLY A 530 40.83 -10.39 11.71
CA GLY A 530 41.41 -9.07 11.45
C GLY A 530 40.45 -7.90 11.68
N ALA A 531 39.48 -8.04 12.58
CA ALA A 531 38.64 -6.93 13.02
C ALA A 531 39.46 -5.89 13.80
N ASP A 532 39.23 -4.60 13.53
CA ASP A 532 39.86 -3.51 14.27
C ASP A 532 39.13 -3.31 15.62
N VAL A 533 39.89 -3.43 16.72
CA VAL A 533 39.39 -3.42 18.11
C VAL A 533 38.93 -2.05 18.60
N ASP A 534 39.39 -0.97 17.96
CA ASP A 534 39.01 0.40 18.29
C ASP A 534 38.14 1.05 17.20
N SER A 535 38.04 0.45 16.00
CA SER A 535 37.28 1.01 14.88
C SER A 535 35.77 1.03 15.11
N PRO A 536 35.18 2.24 15.17
CA PRO A 536 33.74 2.40 15.17
C PRO A 536 33.27 2.74 13.76
N ILE A 537 32.24 2.04 13.27
CA ILE A 537 31.71 2.23 11.91
C ILE A 537 32.79 2.04 10.82
N GLY A 538 33.80 1.19 11.06
CA GLY A 538 34.80 0.81 10.05
C GLY A 538 35.80 1.92 9.71
N MET A 539 35.79 3.01 10.49
CA MET A 539 36.72 4.12 10.36
C MET A 539 37.89 3.97 11.33
N ALA A 540 39.04 4.55 10.98
CA ALA A 540 40.15 4.67 11.92
C ALA A 540 39.70 5.46 13.16
N TYR A 541 40.16 5.03 14.33
CA TYR A 541 39.77 5.63 15.61
C TYR A 541 39.92 7.16 15.62
N GLU A 542 40.98 7.73 15.02
CA GLU A 542 41.16 9.18 14.96
C GLU A 542 40.18 9.91 14.03
N ASP A 543 39.77 9.28 12.93
CA ASP A 543 38.82 9.86 11.98
C ASP A 543 37.39 9.79 12.52
N ALA A 544 37.03 8.69 13.18
CA ALA A 544 35.76 8.59 13.88
C ALA A 544 35.64 9.60 15.04
N CYS A 545 36.72 9.86 15.76
CA CYS A 545 36.78 10.94 16.75
C CYS A 545 36.53 12.32 16.12
N ARG A 546 36.99 12.55 14.90
CA ARG A 546 36.79 13.81 14.15
C ARG A 546 35.36 13.93 13.61
N GLU A 547 34.80 12.87 13.07
CA GLU A 547 33.47 12.86 12.45
C GLU A 547 32.33 12.90 13.48
N ALA A 548 32.48 12.19 14.60
CA ALA A 548 31.57 12.31 15.74
C ALA A 548 31.48 13.75 16.24
N ALA A 549 32.60 14.49 16.19
CA ALA A 549 32.66 15.90 16.54
C ALA A 549 31.86 16.82 15.59
N GLU A 550 31.68 16.42 14.33
CA GLU A 550 31.01 17.20 13.29
C GLU A 550 29.50 16.90 13.16
N GLN A 551 29.06 15.67 13.44
CA GLN A 551 27.72 15.18 13.02
C GLN A 551 26.65 15.02 14.13
N CYS A 552 26.98 15.23 15.42
CA CYS A 552 26.03 15.19 16.55
C CYS A 552 25.21 13.87 16.73
N HIS A 553 25.59 12.76 16.10
CA HIS A 553 24.96 11.43 16.26
C HIS A 553 25.92 10.43 16.92
N TYR A 554 26.09 10.55 18.24
CA TYR A 554 27.19 9.90 18.95
C TYR A 554 27.04 8.42 19.31
N SER A 555 25.82 7.85 19.23
CA SER A 555 25.55 6.45 19.59
C SER A 555 26.26 5.44 18.69
N PHE A 556 26.55 5.81 17.45
CA PHE A 556 27.19 4.93 16.46
C PHE A 556 28.72 4.83 16.64
N PHE A 557 29.29 5.70 17.48
CA PHE A 557 30.73 5.82 17.65
C PHE A 557 31.27 5.09 18.89
N LEU A 558 30.49 4.27 19.60
CA LEU A 558 31.03 3.54 20.78
C LEU A 558 32.08 2.51 20.37
N THR A 559 33.22 2.47 21.07
CA THR A 559 34.20 1.38 20.86
C THR A 559 33.65 0.05 21.38
N PRO A 560 34.10 -1.10 20.84
CA PRO A 560 33.78 -2.42 21.39
C PRO A 560 34.00 -2.52 22.90
N LEU A 561 35.03 -1.87 23.46
CA LEU A 561 35.30 -1.86 24.91
C LEU A 561 34.23 -1.10 25.70
N GLN A 562 33.76 0.06 25.20
CA GLN A 562 32.67 0.79 25.84
C GLN A 562 31.37 -0.03 25.83
N ILE A 563 31.10 -0.72 24.72
CA ILE A 563 29.96 -1.64 24.60
C ILE A 563 30.09 -2.79 25.62
N ALA A 564 31.25 -3.43 25.72
CA ALA A 564 31.49 -4.53 26.67
C ALA A 564 31.30 -4.10 28.14
N ALA A 565 31.73 -2.88 28.50
CA ALA A 565 31.54 -2.33 29.84
C ALA A 565 30.07 -2.02 30.14
N VAL A 566 29.30 -1.57 29.14
CA VAL A 566 27.86 -1.31 29.26
C VAL A 566 27.07 -2.60 29.42
N VAL A 567 27.40 -3.65 28.66
CA VAL A 567 26.79 -4.99 28.75
C VAL A 567 27.26 -5.77 30.00
N ASP A 568 28.18 -5.19 30.78
CA ASP A 568 28.74 -5.77 32.02
C ASP A 568 29.43 -7.13 31.82
N LYS A 569 30.15 -7.30 30.71
CA LYS A 569 30.89 -8.53 30.38
C LYS A 569 32.38 -8.34 30.62
N THR A 570 32.80 -8.66 31.83
CA THR A 570 34.18 -8.46 32.29
C THR A 570 35.18 -9.26 31.45
N GLU A 571 34.85 -10.51 31.09
CA GLU A 571 35.70 -11.38 30.28
C GLU A 571 35.89 -10.81 28.86
N MET A 572 34.81 -10.35 28.24
CA MET A 572 34.88 -9.72 26.91
C MET A 572 35.66 -8.40 26.96
N ALA A 573 35.44 -7.56 27.98
CA ALA A 573 36.22 -6.34 28.17
C ALA A 573 37.71 -6.66 28.35
N GLN A 574 38.04 -7.76 29.04
CA GLN A 574 39.40 -8.24 29.18
C GLN A 574 39.99 -8.69 27.84
N VAL A 575 39.28 -9.51 27.04
CA VAL A 575 39.72 -9.93 25.70
C VAL A 575 40.02 -8.72 24.80
N LEU A 576 39.15 -7.70 24.84
CA LEU A 576 39.34 -6.47 24.07
C LEU A 576 40.56 -5.66 24.57
N LEU A 577 40.74 -5.53 25.88
CA LEU A 577 41.91 -4.85 26.47
C LEU A 577 43.22 -5.59 26.16
N GLU A 578 43.21 -6.93 26.18
CA GLU A 578 44.35 -7.77 25.80
C GLU A 578 44.68 -7.67 24.31
N ALA A 579 43.67 -7.51 23.47
CA ALA A 579 43.81 -7.23 22.04
C ALA A 579 44.24 -5.77 21.74
N GLY A 580 44.41 -4.93 22.76
CA GLY A 580 44.96 -3.57 22.65
C GLY A 580 43.95 -2.43 22.64
N ALA A 581 42.69 -2.66 23.03
CA ALA A 581 41.66 -1.63 23.04
C ALA A 581 42.01 -0.44 23.95
N ASN A 582 41.71 0.78 23.51
CA ASN A 582 41.97 1.99 24.27
C ASN A 582 41.09 2.09 25.53
N VAL A 583 41.70 2.05 26.72
CA VAL A 583 41.02 2.06 28.04
C VAL A 583 40.05 3.23 28.25
N ASN A 584 40.34 4.40 27.67
CA ASN A 584 39.51 5.58 27.81
C ASN A 584 38.43 5.67 26.72
N GLY A 585 38.53 4.85 25.66
CA GLY A 585 37.62 4.88 24.51
C GLY A 585 37.53 6.29 23.91
N PHE A 586 36.35 6.72 23.47
CA PHE A 586 36.14 8.11 23.02
C PHE A 586 36.34 9.11 24.18
N PRO A 587 37.32 10.05 24.09
CA PRO A 587 37.58 11.01 25.15
C PRO A 587 36.52 12.11 25.14
N SER A 588 35.57 12.06 26.07
CA SER A 588 34.43 12.99 26.13
C SER A 588 34.75 14.39 26.70
N LYS A 589 36.02 14.69 27.05
CA LYS A 589 36.38 15.90 27.81
C LYS A 589 36.45 17.22 26.99
N SER A 590 36.43 17.22 25.65
CA SER A 590 36.74 18.44 24.88
C SER A 590 35.67 18.94 23.89
N TYR A 591 34.67 18.14 23.52
CA TYR A 591 33.82 18.49 22.37
C TYR A 591 32.37 18.89 22.70
N TYR A 592 31.77 18.36 23.78
CA TYR A 592 30.43 18.78 24.24
C TYR A 592 30.36 20.28 24.55
N LEU A 593 31.47 20.87 25.01
CA LEU A 593 31.58 22.28 25.38
C LEU A 593 31.70 23.23 24.17
N ARG A 594 32.09 22.74 22.98
CA ARG A 594 32.37 23.62 21.83
C ARG A 594 31.14 23.96 20.98
N ARG A 595 30.06 23.16 21.04
CA ARG A 595 28.86 23.36 20.18
C ARG A 595 27.59 23.77 20.91
N LEU A 596 27.52 23.72 22.24
CA LEU A 596 26.34 24.17 23.00
C LEU A 596 26.26 25.69 23.26
N GLY A 597 27.19 26.49 22.72
CA GLY A 597 26.93 27.91 22.44
C GLY A 597 26.34 28.75 23.58
N PHE A 598 26.70 28.50 24.84
CA PHE A 598 26.37 29.43 25.92
C PHE A 598 27.35 30.60 25.86
N TYR A 599 26.97 31.60 25.09
CA TYR A 599 27.58 32.92 25.08
C TYR A 599 27.58 33.49 26.51
N GLU A 600 28.75 33.93 26.97
CA GLU A 600 28.89 34.94 28.02
C GLU A 600 28.35 36.30 27.51
N HIS A 601 27.10 36.42 27.07
CA HIS A 601 26.50 37.72 26.75
C HIS A 601 25.12 37.82 27.43
N GLY A 602 25.04 38.70 28.44
CA GLY A 602 23.78 39.24 28.89
C GLY A 602 23.11 40.04 27.77
N GLY A 603 21.82 39.80 27.55
CA GLY A 603 21.01 40.52 26.58
C GLY A 603 19.81 39.71 26.11
N ASP A 604 18.63 40.12 26.57
CA ASP A 604 17.27 39.94 26.05
C ASP A 604 16.97 38.75 25.11
N PHE A 605 16.19 37.81 25.65
CA PHE A 605 15.63 36.67 24.95
C PHE A 605 14.40 37.13 24.13
N GLU A 606 14.59 37.48 22.86
CA GLU A 606 13.49 37.60 21.90
C GLU A 606 13.24 36.25 21.19
N SER A 607 11.95 35.92 21.16
CA SER A 607 11.35 34.72 20.59
C SER A 607 11.65 34.55 19.10
N HIS A 608 12.15 33.38 18.72
CA HIS A 608 11.95 32.83 17.38
C HIS A 608 11.11 31.55 17.50
N SER A 609 9.86 31.71 17.11
CA SER A 609 8.92 30.67 16.74
C SER A 609 9.34 30.08 15.40
N ASP A 610 9.58 28.77 15.36
CA ASP A 610 9.38 27.99 14.15
C ASP A 610 8.60 26.72 14.51
N SER A 611 7.61 26.47 13.66
CA SER A 611 6.50 25.56 13.79
C SER A 611 6.81 24.14 13.30
N ASP A 612 5.87 23.24 13.60
CA ASP A 612 5.53 22.02 12.86
C ASP A 612 6.18 20.70 13.31
N SER A 613 5.55 20.07 14.31
CA SER A 613 5.10 18.67 14.18
C SER A 613 4.09 18.34 15.29
N ASP A 614 2.81 18.40 14.93
CA ASP A 614 1.71 17.80 15.69
C ASP A 614 1.83 16.27 15.60
N SER A 615 1.94 15.60 16.76
CA SER A 615 1.52 14.21 16.92
C SER A 615 0.94 14.03 18.31
N ASP A 616 -0.27 13.50 18.32
CA ASP A 616 -1.17 13.29 19.44
C ASP A 616 -0.49 12.60 20.64
N VAL A 617 -0.66 13.19 21.82
CA VAL A 617 -0.41 12.53 23.11
C VAL A 617 -1.77 12.18 23.69
N GLU A 618 -2.19 10.93 23.52
CA GLU A 618 -3.16 10.30 24.41
C GLU A 618 -2.41 9.26 25.25
N ASP A 619 -2.59 9.36 26.57
CA ASP A 619 -2.55 8.32 27.59
C ASP A 619 -1.48 7.22 27.47
N ALA A 620 -0.43 7.33 28.29
CA ALA A 620 0.34 6.17 28.76
C ALA A 620 0.53 6.29 30.27
N GLU A 621 -0.55 5.94 30.99
CA GLU A 621 -0.38 5.20 32.23
C GLU A 621 0.34 3.88 31.91
N ASP A 622 1.09 3.41 32.89
CA ASP A 622 1.83 2.15 32.95
C ASP A 622 1.07 0.99 32.29
N ASP A 623 1.47 0.56 31.09
CA ASP A 623 1.28 -0.81 30.63
C ASP A 623 2.24 -1.18 29.48
N THR A 624 2.70 -2.42 29.60
CA THR A 624 3.63 -3.14 28.75
C THR A 624 3.13 -3.40 27.32
N ASP A 625 4.07 -3.73 26.44
CA ASP A 625 3.93 -4.25 25.06
C ASP A 625 3.81 -3.21 23.93
N ASP A 626 4.96 -2.62 23.58
CA ASP A 626 5.23 -2.24 22.19
C ASP A 626 6.33 -3.17 21.65
N LYS A 627 5.88 -4.24 21.00
CA LYS A 627 6.72 -5.26 20.35
C LYS A 627 7.00 -4.85 18.90
N ASP A 628 7.88 -3.87 18.74
CA ASP A 628 8.75 -3.72 17.56
C ASP A 628 9.93 -2.76 17.86
N TYR A 629 10.36 -2.75 19.12
CA TYR A 629 11.50 -1.98 19.61
C TYR A 629 12.73 -2.88 19.70
N ASP A 630 13.80 -2.53 18.99
CA ASP A 630 15.10 -3.20 19.11
C ASP A 630 15.59 -3.11 20.58
N PRO A 631 15.66 -4.22 21.33
CA PRO A 631 15.97 -4.19 22.75
C PRO A 631 17.43 -3.83 23.07
N PHE A 632 18.30 -3.71 22.06
CA PHE A 632 19.76 -3.68 22.25
C PHE A 632 20.43 -2.31 22.09
N LEU A 633 19.72 -1.29 21.62
CA LEU A 633 20.21 0.09 21.70
C LEU A 633 19.75 0.70 23.03
N CYS A 634 20.57 0.46 24.06
CA CYS A 634 20.47 0.99 25.41
C CYS A 634 19.51 2.17 25.53
N ASN A 635 18.39 1.91 26.19
CA ASN A 635 17.40 2.90 26.55
C ASN A 635 18.12 4.10 27.20
N LYS A 636 18.15 5.18 26.43
CA LYS A 636 18.71 6.52 26.68
C LYS A 636 20.23 6.70 26.53
N GLY A 637 20.70 6.74 25.29
CA GLY A 637 21.47 7.86 24.71
C GLY A 637 22.72 8.41 25.42
N THR A 638 23.24 7.75 26.45
CA THR A 638 24.36 8.29 27.23
C THR A 638 25.64 7.55 26.92
N ILE A 639 26.55 8.29 26.28
CA ILE A 639 27.92 7.87 26.04
C ILE A 639 28.60 7.77 27.40
N LEU A 640 28.76 6.56 27.92
CA LEU A 640 29.56 6.32 29.11
C LEU A 640 30.99 5.97 28.72
N THR A 641 31.95 6.44 29.49
CA THR A 641 33.28 5.82 29.48
C THR A 641 33.17 4.42 30.07
N ALA A 642 34.13 3.54 29.75
CA ALA A 642 34.17 2.20 30.33
C ALA A 642 34.14 2.26 31.88
N LEU A 643 34.80 3.27 32.47
CA LEU A 643 34.82 3.48 33.92
C LEU A 643 33.45 3.88 34.48
N GLN A 644 32.74 4.80 33.83
CA GLN A 644 31.41 5.22 34.24
C GLN A 644 30.39 4.07 34.13
N ALA A 645 30.46 3.29 33.04
CA ALA A 645 29.64 2.10 32.86
C ALA A 645 29.91 1.07 33.96
N ALA A 646 31.18 0.82 34.29
CA ALA A 646 31.55 -0.09 35.38
C ALA A 646 31.04 0.39 36.76
N VAL A 647 31.09 1.70 37.05
CA VAL A 647 30.54 2.28 38.29
C VAL A 647 29.00 2.20 38.32
N ALA A 648 28.34 2.47 37.18
CA ALA A 648 26.90 2.34 37.04
C ALA A 648 26.41 0.90 37.27
N ASN A 649 27.13 -0.07 36.71
CA ASN A 649 26.89 -1.52 36.87
C ASN A 649 27.36 -2.05 38.23
N ASN A 650 27.97 -1.22 39.07
CA ASN A 650 28.50 -1.60 40.39
C ASN A 650 29.57 -2.72 40.30
N ASN A 651 30.29 -2.80 39.18
CA ASN A 651 31.28 -3.85 38.90
C ASN A 651 32.66 -3.45 39.47
N ALA A 652 32.91 -3.87 40.71
CA ALA A 652 34.13 -3.53 41.42
C ALA A 652 35.41 -4.08 40.75
N VAL A 653 35.33 -5.20 40.04
CA VAL A 653 36.47 -5.82 39.35
C VAL A 653 36.87 -4.96 38.16
N LEU A 654 35.90 -4.63 37.31
CA LEU A 654 36.12 -3.82 36.13
C LEU A 654 36.53 -2.38 36.50
N VAL A 655 35.93 -1.78 37.54
CA VAL A 655 36.34 -0.45 38.05
C VAL A 655 37.81 -0.45 38.47
N ARG A 656 38.26 -1.47 39.22
CA ARG A 656 39.66 -1.58 39.64
C ARG A 656 40.59 -1.81 38.46
N LEU A 657 40.21 -2.68 37.53
CA LEU A 657 40.98 -2.98 36.32
C LEU A 657 41.19 -1.71 35.50
N LEU A 658 40.11 -1.00 35.16
CA LEU A 658 40.17 0.23 34.37
C LEU A 658 40.98 1.34 35.06
N LEU A 659 40.78 1.55 36.36
CA LEU A 659 41.59 2.52 37.13
C LEU A 659 43.07 2.13 37.20
N SER A 660 43.39 0.83 37.26
CA SER A 660 44.78 0.35 37.25
C SER A 660 45.47 0.53 35.90
N LEU A 661 44.69 0.46 34.81
CA LEU A 661 45.13 0.68 33.43
C LEU A 661 45.11 2.16 33.03
N GLY A 662 44.81 3.08 33.94
CA GLY A 662 44.92 4.53 33.72
C GLY A 662 43.65 5.22 33.19
N ALA A 663 42.46 4.71 33.51
CA ALA A 663 41.21 5.40 33.20
C ALA A 663 41.11 6.79 33.86
N ASP A 664 40.69 7.83 33.11
CA ASP A 664 40.48 9.19 33.63
C ASP A 664 39.28 9.24 34.60
N VAL A 665 39.57 9.45 35.88
CA VAL A 665 38.59 9.54 36.99
C VAL A 665 37.61 10.71 36.82
N ASN A 666 38.06 11.79 36.19
CA ASN A 666 37.28 13.01 35.96
C ASN A 666 36.83 13.10 34.50
N ALA A 667 36.79 11.98 33.76
CA ALA A 667 36.17 11.97 32.45
C ALA A 667 34.67 12.32 32.60
N ILE A 668 34.21 13.29 31.82
CA ILE A 668 32.81 13.73 31.79
C ILE A 668 32.14 12.97 30.66
N GLY A 669 31.18 12.09 30.96
CA GLY A 669 30.38 11.37 29.96
C GLY A 669 28.93 11.88 29.92
N GLY A 670 28.04 11.15 29.25
CA GLY A 670 26.63 11.53 29.12
C GLY A 670 25.84 11.55 30.44
N GLN A 671 26.29 10.85 31.48
CA GLN A 671 25.68 10.86 32.83
C GLN A 671 26.59 11.51 33.90
N GLY A 672 27.64 12.21 33.45
CA GLY A 672 28.46 13.05 34.30
C GLY A 672 29.78 12.37 34.61
N THR A 673 30.34 12.66 35.77
CA THR A 673 31.55 11.99 36.26
C THR A 673 31.18 10.69 36.96
N ALA A 674 32.16 9.80 37.11
CA ALA A 674 31.99 8.58 37.91
C ALA A 674 31.55 8.89 39.35
N LEU A 675 31.96 10.04 39.90
CA LEU A 675 31.57 10.49 41.25
C LEU A 675 30.09 10.90 41.34
N GLN A 676 29.57 11.61 40.35
CA GLN A 676 28.15 11.97 40.27
C GLN A 676 27.28 10.69 40.20
N ILE A 677 27.66 9.71 39.36
CA ILE A 677 26.97 8.41 39.27
C ILE A 677 27.03 7.60 40.58
N ALA A 678 28.15 7.69 41.31
CA ALA A 678 28.30 7.02 42.59
C ALA A 678 27.44 7.67 43.69
N SER A 679 27.24 9.00 43.64
CA SER A 679 26.48 9.77 44.64
C SER A 679 24.98 9.47 44.67
N ALA A 680 24.44 8.91 43.57
CA ALA A 680 23.03 8.56 43.45
C ALA A 680 22.57 7.44 44.41
N LYS A 681 23.47 6.54 44.85
CA LYS A 681 23.10 5.36 45.66
C LYS A 681 24.00 5.17 46.88
N HIS A 682 23.39 5.03 48.06
CA HIS A 682 24.11 4.77 49.33
C HIS A 682 25.08 3.56 49.27
N SER A 683 24.71 2.50 48.55
CA SER A 683 25.54 1.29 48.41
C SER A 683 26.88 1.51 47.70
N ARG A 684 27.06 2.65 47.01
CA ARG A 684 28.25 2.99 46.23
C ARG A 684 29.24 3.87 46.98
N ARG A 685 29.05 4.08 48.29
CA ARG A 685 29.97 4.85 49.15
C ARG A 685 31.43 4.44 48.99
N LYS A 686 31.73 3.14 48.92
CA LYS A 686 33.12 2.64 48.71
C LYS A 686 33.71 3.06 47.38
N PHE A 687 32.90 3.22 46.33
CA PHE A 687 33.34 3.78 45.06
C PHE A 687 33.55 5.28 45.18
N MET A 688 32.68 6.03 45.88
CA MET A 688 32.90 7.45 46.14
C MET A 688 34.22 7.68 46.86
N GLU A 689 34.49 6.95 47.94
CA GLU A 689 35.76 7.02 48.68
C GLU A 689 36.96 6.68 47.78
N LEU A 690 36.85 5.64 46.95
CA LEU A 690 37.91 5.25 46.00
C LEU A 690 38.13 6.31 44.90
N LEU A 691 37.06 6.90 44.38
CA LEU A 691 37.12 7.93 43.34
C LEU A 691 37.70 9.24 43.90
N LEU A 692 37.23 9.68 45.07
CA LEU A 692 37.78 10.85 45.78
C LEU A 692 39.25 10.64 46.13
N MET A 693 39.64 9.46 46.62
CA MET A 693 41.05 9.09 46.86
C MET A 693 41.90 9.15 45.58
N LYS A 694 41.31 8.82 44.43
CA LYS A 694 41.96 8.90 43.11
C LYS A 694 41.86 10.28 42.46
N GLY A 695 41.41 11.30 43.19
CA GLY A 695 41.40 12.71 42.76
C GLY A 695 40.14 13.13 42.01
N ALA A 696 38.98 12.52 42.28
CA ALA A 696 37.71 13.00 41.75
C ALA A 696 37.35 14.40 42.29
N ASP A 697 36.95 15.32 41.42
CA ASP A 697 36.54 16.67 41.81
C ASP A 697 35.06 16.70 42.26
N VAL A 698 34.83 17.10 43.52
CA VAL A 698 33.53 17.11 44.21
C VAL A 698 32.56 18.17 43.66
N ASN A 699 33.09 19.26 43.09
CA ASN A 699 32.31 20.40 42.60
C ASN A 699 32.19 20.41 41.08
N ASN A 700 32.35 19.26 40.42
CA ASN A 700 32.07 19.16 38.99
C ASN A 700 30.66 19.70 38.69
N PRO A 701 30.54 20.71 37.81
CA PRO A 701 29.29 21.40 37.57
C PRO A 701 28.25 20.47 36.92
N ALA A 702 26.98 20.79 37.13
CA ALA A 702 25.84 20.13 36.48
C ALA A 702 25.78 20.50 34.98
N GLN A 703 26.64 19.90 34.16
CA GLN A 703 26.77 20.19 32.72
C GLN A 703 26.17 19.08 31.83
N GLY A 704 25.81 19.45 30.59
CA GLY A 704 25.33 18.51 29.58
C GLY A 704 23.99 17.85 29.96
N LEU A 705 23.87 16.53 29.73
CA LEU A 705 22.72 15.72 30.16
C LEU A 705 22.72 15.44 31.68
N CYS A 706 23.80 15.79 32.37
CA CYS A 706 24.05 15.50 33.78
C CYS A 706 23.47 16.67 34.58
N ARG A 707 22.26 16.46 35.10
CA ARG A 707 21.40 17.55 35.60
C ARG A 707 21.76 18.05 37.00
N MET A 708 22.72 17.40 37.68
CA MET A 708 22.98 17.62 39.10
C MET A 708 24.48 17.54 39.43
N THR A 709 24.91 18.35 40.39
CA THR A 709 26.19 18.14 41.09
C THR A 709 26.10 16.90 41.98
N ALA A 710 27.24 16.40 42.49
CA ALA A 710 27.24 15.28 43.42
C ALA A 710 26.36 15.55 44.66
N LEU A 711 26.35 16.79 45.15
CA LEU A 711 25.52 17.21 46.29
C LEU A 711 24.03 17.26 45.96
N GLN A 712 23.67 17.84 44.80
CA GLN A 712 22.28 17.91 44.35
C GLN A 712 21.70 16.49 44.15
N GLU A 713 22.49 15.57 43.58
CA GLU A 713 22.13 14.15 43.40
C GLU A 713 21.93 13.45 44.76
N ALA A 714 22.85 13.66 45.71
CA ALA A 714 22.74 13.09 47.05
C ALA A 714 21.50 13.62 47.81
N ALA A 715 21.17 14.91 47.65
CA ALA A 715 19.99 15.52 48.25
C ALA A 715 18.68 15.02 47.62
N GLN A 716 18.66 14.82 46.30
CA GLN A 716 17.53 14.24 45.56
C GLN A 716 17.23 12.80 46.01
N SER A 717 18.27 12.02 46.29
CA SER A 717 18.16 10.68 46.84
C SER A 717 17.85 10.65 48.35
N GLY A 718 17.80 11.79 49.03
CA GLY A 718 17.52 11.89 50.46
C GLY A 718 18.62 11.33 51.37
N ASN A 719 19.85 11.17 50.87
CA ASN A 719 20.94 10.50 51.59
C ASN A 719 21.71 11.48 52.48
N GLU A 720 21.25 11.68 53.72
CA GLU A 720 21.87 12.59 54.69
C GLU A 720 23.37 12.31 54.92
N ASP A 721 23.76 11.04 55.07
CA ASP A 721 25.17 10.64 55.28
C ASP A 721 26.08 11.02 54.10
N VAL A 722 25.57 10.87 52.86
CA VAL A 722 26.31 11.20 51.64
C VAL A 722 26.37 12.71 51.44
N VAL A 723 25.26 13.42 51.72
CA VAL A 723 25.22 14.88 51.74
C VAL A 723 26.26 15.42 52.73
N GLN A 724 26.33 14.85 53.93
CA GLN A 724 27.30 15.28 54.94
C GLN A 724 28.74 14.95 54.54
N LEU A 725 29.01 13.79 53.93
CA LEU A 725 30.32 13.44 53.39
C LEU A 725 30.76 14.45 52.31
N LEU A 726 29.89 14.75 51.35
CA LEU A 726 30.20 15.68 50.26
C LEU A 726 30.41 17.11 50.78
N LEU A 727 29.61 17.57 51.75
CA LEU A 727 29.80 18.88 52.39
C LEU A 727 31.13 18.95 53.17
N ASN A 728 31.54 17.87 53.85
CA ASN A 728 32.83 17.79 54.54
C ASN A 728 34.02 17.85 53.56
N GLU A 729 33.86 17.29 52.37
CA GLU A 729 34.84 17.36 51.27
C GLU A 729 34.78 18.68 50.48
N GLY A 730 33.95 19.64 50.89
CA GLY A 730 33.90 20.99 50.34
C GLY A 730 32.88 21.23 49.22
N ALA A 731 31.77 20.47 49.18
CA ALA A 731 30.71 20.69 48.21
C ALA A 731 29.97 22.03 48.40
N GLU A 732 29.67 22.74 47.31
CA GLU A 732 28.96 24.03 47.31
C GLU A 732 27.44 23.87 47.59
N ILE A 733 26.95 24.39 48.72
CA ILE A 733 25.54 24.23 49.17
C ILE A 733 24.50 24.90 48.25
N ASN A 734 24.82 26.09 47.73
CA ASN A 734 23.96 26.89 46.86
C ASN A 734 24.41 26.82 45.39
N ALA A 735 24.97 25.69 44.97
CA ALA A 735 25.33 25.46 43.57
C ALA A 735 24.09 25.65 42.68
N PRO A 736 24.20 26.40 41.57
CA PRO A 736 23.05 26.73 40.73
C PRO A 736 22.43 25.45 40.13
N PRO A 737 21.09 25.39 40.00
CA PRO A 737 20.43 24.29 39.31
C PRO A 737 20.76 24.30 37.82
N ASN A 738 20.79 23.13 37.19
CA ASN A 738 20.83 23.03 35.73
C ASN A 738 19.58 23.73 35.10
N PRO A 739 19.74 24.50 34.01
CA PRO A 739 18.62 25.19 33.35
C PRO A 739 17.48 24.27 32.90
N ILE A 740 17.76 22.98 32.70
CA ILE A 740 16.83 21.96 32.22
C ILE A 740 16.51 20.97 33.36
N GLY A 741 15.44 21.23 34.10
CA GLY A 741 14.96 20.33 35.15
C GLY A 741 15.91 20.17 36.34
N GLY A 742 16.93 21.03 36.47
CA GLY A 742 17.83 21.05 37.61
C GLY A 742 17.14 21.54 38.88
N ARG A 743 17.68 21.14 40.02
CA ARG A 743 17.20 21.53 41.35
C ARG A 743 18.39 21.92 42.19
N ALA A 744 18.26 23.01 42.94
CA ALA A 744 19.19 23.28 44.02
C ALA A 744 19.06 22.18 45.09
N ALA A 745 20.08 22.01 45.94
CA ALA A 745 20.09 20.96 46.95
C ALA A 745 18.84 21.00 47.84
N ILE A 746 18.36 22.19 48.22
CA ILE A 746 17.14 22.38 49.02
C ILE A 746 15.86 22.00 48.26
N GLN A 747 15.76 22.33 46.97
CA GLN A 747 14.62 21.96 46.12
C GLN A 747 14.59 20.44 45.86
N ALA A 748 15.76 19.81 45.76
CA ALA A 748 15.91 18.36 45.66
C ALA A 748 15.52 17.64 46.97
N ALA A 749 15.89 18.21 48.12
CA ALA A 749 15.48 17.72 49.44
C ALA A 749 13.97 17.87 49.69
N ALA A 750 13.36 18.99 49.29
CA ALA A 750 11.91 19.17 49.37
C ALA A 750 11.18 18.14 48.50
N GLN A 751 11.72 17.80 47.32
CA GLN A 751 11.14 16.77 46.46
C GLN A 751 11.18 15.37 47.07
N SER A 752 12.22 15.05 47.83
CA SER A 752 12.38 13.74 48.45
C SER A 752 11.52 13.55 49.71
N LYS A 753 10.66 14.54 50.06
CA LYS A 753 9.81 14.53 51.27
C LYS A 753 10.59 14.44 52.58
N ASN A 754 11.88 14.81 52.58
CA ASN A 754 12.70 14.76 53.77
C ASN A 754 12.76 16.14 54.43
N LEU A 755 11.81 16.40 55.33
CA LEU A 755 11.74 17.65 56.10
C LEU A 755 13.00 17.88 56.95
N ASP A 756 13.63 16.83 57.47
CA ASP A 756 14.82 16.96 58.31
C ASP A 756 16.06 17.33 57.49
N LEU A 757 16.19 16.80 56.28
CA LEU A 757 17.19 17.25 55.31
C LEU A 757 16.96 18.70 54.87
N VAL A 758 15.70 19.11 54.65
CA VAL A 758 15.37 20.52 54.35
C VAL A 758 15.76 21.42 55.53
N LYS A 759 15.44 21.05 56.77
CA LYS A 759 15.87 21.77 57.97
C LYS A 759 17.39 21.84 58.08
N LEU A 760 18.10 20.74 57.83
CA LEU A 760 19.56 20.68 57.85
C LEU A 760 20.16 21.66 56.83
N LEU A 761 19.69 21.64 55.58
CA LEU A 761 20.18 22.53 54.53
C LEU A 761 19.87 24.01 54.84
N VAL A 762 18.68 24.34 55.33
CA VAL A 762 18.31 25.70 55.74
C VAL A 762 19.20 26.18 56.90
N ASN A 763 19.46 25.33 57.90
CA ASN A 763 20.35 25.65 59.02
C ASN A 763 21.80 25.86 58.58
N LEU A 764 22.24 25.21 57.50
CA LEU A 764 23.57 25.37 56.90
C LEU A 764 23.64 26.53 55.88
N GLY A 765 22.56 27.31 55.72
CA GLY A 765 22.54 28.51 54.88
C GLY A 765 22.04 28.32 53.44
N ALA A 766 21.22 27.29 53.18
CA ALA A 766 20.54 27.15 51.90
C ALA A 766 19.45 28.21 51.70
N ASP A 767 19.34 28.76 50.49
CA ASP A 767 18.33 29.77 50.15
C ASP A 767 16.94 29.14 49.89
N VAL A 768 15.98 29.45 50.77
CA VAL A 768 14.58 28.97 50.71
C VAL A 768 13.85 29.45 49.46
N ASN A 769 14.22 30.62 48.93
CA ASN A 769 13.59 31.23 47.76
C ASN A 769 14.40 31.03 46.47
N THR A 770 15.26 30.00 46.43
CA THR A 770 16.00 29.65 45.22
C THR A 770 15.05 29.55 44.02
N ASP A 771 15.39 30.25 42.93
CA ASP A 771 14.59 30.27 41.71
C ASP A 771 14.39 28.85 41.15
N ALA A 772 13.18 28.59 40.65
CA ALA A 772 12.89 27.36 39.94
C ALA A 772 13.62 27.33 38.59
N ALA A 773 14.13 26.16 38.19
CA ALA A 773 14.69 26.00 36.84
C ALA A 773 13.67 26.43 35.76
N PRO A 774 14.11 27.11 34.69
CA PRO A 774 13.23 27.60 33.61
C PRO A 774 12.32 26.51 33.03
N VAL A 775 12.86 25.28 32.94
CA VAL A 775 12.17 24.10 32.44
C VAL A 775 11.88 23.13 33.59
N SER A 776 10.60 22.92 33.88
CA SER A 776 10.09 21.89 34.79
C SER A 776 10.59 21.99 36.25
N GLY A 777 11.21 23.11 36.62
CA GLY A 777 11.62 23.42 37.98
C GLY A 777 10.44 23.77 38.87
N ARG A 778 10.63 23.63 40.19
CA ARG A 778 9.67 24.04 41.21
C ARG A 778 10.40 24.74 42.34
N THR A 779 9.75 25.72 42.95
CA THR A 779 10.18 26.22 44.26
C THR A 779 9.89 25.17 45.34
N CYS A 780 10.55 25.27 46.49
CA CYS A 780 10.30 24.36 47.61
C CYS A 780 8.82 24.37 48.04
N LEU A 781 8.18 25.55 48.05
CA LEU A 781 6.77 25.70 48.43
C LEU A 781 5.83 25.08 47.40
N GLN A 782 6.09 25.24 46.10
CA GLN A 782 5.32 24.59 45.04
C GLN A 782 5.42 23.06 45.12
N ALA A 783 6.61 22.53 45.37
CA ALA A 783 6.83 21.09 45.55
C ALA A 783 6.08 20.56 46.79
N ALA A 784 6.17 21.26 47.93
CA ALA A 784 5.47 20.88 49.15
C ALA A 784 3.93 20.92 48.99
N ALA A 785 3.41 21.94 48.30
CA ALA A 785 1.98 22.10 48.04
C ALA A 785 1.43 20.99 47.11
N GLU A 786 2.17 20.59 46.08
CA GLU A 786 1.80 19.47 45.21
C GLU A 786 1.79 18.13 45.97
N GLN A 787 2.75 17.95 46.87
CA GLN A 787 2.94 16.70 47.60
C GLN A 787 1.98 16.51 48.78
N GLY A 788 1.30 17.56 49.23
CA GLY A 788 0.36 17.49 50.35
C GLY A 788 1.02 17.61 51.73
N ASP A 789 2.27 18.08 51.81
CA ASP A 789 2.99 18.16 53.09
C ASP A 789 2.73 19.49 53.80
N ILE A 790 1.68 19.50 54.64
CA ILE A 790 1.29 20.70 55.39
C ILE A 790 2.36 21.14 56.41
N GLU A 791 3.14 20.21 56.97
CA GLU A 791 4.20 20.56 57.92
C GLU A 791 5.37 21.24 57.21
N MET A 792 5.76 20.72 56.04
CA MET A 792 6.76 21.35 55.20
C MET A 792 6.28 22.70 54.66
N VAL A 793 5.02 22.83 54.22
CA VAL A 793 4.42 24.11 53.83
C VAL A 793 4.49 25.13 54.98
N ASN A 794 4.08 24.74 56.19
CA ASN A 794 4.14 25.61 57.36
C ASN A 794 5.58 26.04 57.69
N PHE A 795 6.54 25.10 57.66
CA PHE A 795 7.95 25.40 57.91
C PHE A 795 8.55 26.34 56.86
N LEU A 796 8.26 26.11 55.57
CA LEU A 796 8.74 26.93 54.48
C LEU A 796 8.15 28.35 54.55
N LEU A 797 6.85 28.50 54.83
CA LEU A 797 6.20 29.80 55.02
C LEU A 797 6.78 30.53 56.23
N GLN A 798 6.99 29.85 57.37
CA GLN A 798 7.67 30.41 58.55
C GLN A 798 9.11 30.83 58.25
N SER A 799 9.78 30.13 57.34
CA SER A 799 11.14 30.42 56.88
C SER A 799 11.19 31.48 55.76
N GLY A 800 10.07 32.13 55.44
CA GLY A 800 10.00 33.24 54.50
C GLY A 800 9.86 32.83 53.03
N ALA A 801 9.29 31.65 52.72
CA ALA A 801 9.01 31.25 51.35
C ALA A 801 7.97 32.16 50.67
N ASN A 802 8.23 32.56 49.42
CA ASN A 802 7.31 33.36 48.63
C ASN A 802 6.05 32.56 48.21
N VAL A 803 4.89 32.89 48.80
CA VAL A 803 3.58 32.27 48.51
C VAL A 803 3.16 32.37 47.04
N ASN A 804 3.53 33.47 46.37
CA ASN A 804 3.21 33.75 44.97
C ASN A 804 4.43 33.56 44.05
N GLY A 805 5.31 32.60 44.39
CA GLY A 805 6.44 32.23 43.54
C GLY A 805 5.98 31.86 42.12
N PRO A 806 6.65 32.37 41.06
CA PRO A 806 6.20 32.17 39.69
C PRO A 806 6.26 30.70 39.28
N ALA A 807 5.30 30.28 38.44
CA ALA A 807 5.31 28.97 37.81
C ALA A 807 6.47 28.87 36.80
N ALA A 808 7.07 27.68 36.66
CA ALA A 808 8.01 27.42 35.57
C ALA A 808 7.35 27.65 34.20
N ARG A 809 8.11 28.10 33.20
CA ARG A 809 7.58 28.50 31.89
C ARG A 809 7.18 27.33 30.98
N THR A 810 7.44 26.09 31.40
CA THR A 810 7.23 24.88 30.59
C THR A 810 6.10 24.02 31.12
N SER A 811 5.91 22.84 30.53
CA SER A 811 4.69 22.02 30.54
C SER A 811 4.09 21.59 31.88
N HIS A 812 4.75 21.84 33.01
CA HIS A 812 4.26 21.43 34.33
C HIS A 812 4.34 22.55 35.38
N GLY A 813 4.56 23.80 34.96
CA GLY A 813 4.65 24.93 35.89
C GLY A 813 3.29 25.31 36.49
N LEU A 814 3.21 25.32 37.82
CA LEU A 814 2.03 25.70 38.60
C LEU A 814 2.43 26.62 39.75
N THR A 815 1.55 27.53 40.14
CA THR A 815 1.66 28.22 41.43
C THR A 815 1.38 27.25 42.58
N ALA A 816 1.77 27.60 43.82
CA ALA A 816 1.49 26.75 44.97
C ALA A 816 -0.02 26.48 45.15
N LEU A 817 -0.86 27.49 44.91
CA LEU A 817 -2.32 27.37 44.97
C LEU A 817 -2.85 26.41 43.89
N GLN A 818 -2.39 26.55 42.65
CA GLN A 818 -2.78 25.67 41.55
C GLN A 818 -2.32 24.22 41.78
N ALA A 819 -1.13 24.03 42.34
CA ALA A 819 -0.64 22.71 42.73
C ALA A 819 -1.54 22.07 43.79
N ALA A 820 -1.95 22.83 44.82
CA ALA A 820 -2.88 22.36 45.85
C ALA A 820 -4.27 22.03 45.28
N VAL A 821 -4.83 22.87 44.38
CA VAL A 821 -6.11 22.60 43.70
C VAL A 821 -6.03 21.36 42.82
N ARG A 822 -4.96 21.19 42.04
CA ARG A 822 -4.83 20.04 41.15
C ARG A 822 -4.63 18.74 41.94
N ALA A 823 -3.88 18.79 43.05
CA ALA A 823 -3.60 17.62 43.88
C ALA A 823 -4.68 17.30 44.93
N GLY A 824 -5.68 18.17 45.11
CA GLY A 824 -6.81 17.92 46.01
C GLY A 824 -6.59 18.29 47.47
N HIS A 825 -5.63 19.15 47.78
CA HIS A 825 -5.22 19.44 49.17
C HIS A 825 -5.92 20.68 49.75
N ASP A 826 -7.15 20.49 50.22
CA ASP A 826 -8.02 21.60 50.65
C ASP A 826 -7.46 22.37 51.86
N LEU A 827 -6.84 21.70 52.83
CA LEU A 827 -6.21 22.37 53.99
C LEU A 827 -5.01 23.24 53.57
N ILE A 828 -4.23 22.78 52.59
CA ILE A 828 -3.12 23.58 52.05
C ILE A 828 -3.67 24.75 51.24
N LEU A 829 -4.74 24.54 50.47
CA LEU A 829 -5.43 25.60 49.75
C LEU A 829 -5.93 26.70 50.68
N GLU A 830 -6.65 26.35 51.75
CA GLU A 830 -7.12 27.30 52.76
C GLU A 830 -5.95 28.07 53.36
N ARG A 831 -4.88 27.36 53.74
CA ARG A 831 -3.71 28.00 54.33
C ARG A 831 -2.99 28.93 53.35
N LEU A 832 -2.84 28.55 52.09
CA LEU A 832 -2.25 29.40 51.06
C LEU A 832 -3.11 30.66 50.81
N LEU A 833 -4.44 30.53 50.81
CA LEU A 833 -5.34 31.68 50.69
C LEU A 833 -5.27 32.62 51.90
N GLU A 834 -5.12 32.08 53.12
CA GLU A 834 -4.90 32.88 54.35
C GLU A 834 -3.61 33.70 54.28
N GLU A 835 -2.54 33.15 53.70
CA GLU A 835 -1.25 33.81 53.51
C GLU A 835 -1.21 34.70 52.24
N GLY A 836 -2.35 34.91 51.57
CA GLY A 836 -2.48 35.84 50.45
C GLY A 836 -2.10 35.28 49.08
N ALA A 837 -2.32 33.98 48.85
CA ALA A 837 -2.16 33.39 47.52
C ALA A 837 -3.12 34.02 46.49
N ASP A 838 -2.60 34.35 45.32
CA ASP A 838 -3.39 34.90 44.21
C ASP A 838 -4.26 33.81 43.54
N VAL A 839 -5.58 33.92 43.71
CA VAL A 839 -6.60 33.04 43.09
C VAL A 839 -6.50 33.06 41.55
N ASN A 840 -6.01 34.16 41.01
CA ASN A 840 -5.90 34.46 39.60
C ASN A 840 -4.45 34.35 39.09
N GLY A 841 -3.55 33.74 39.89
CA GLY A 841 -2.14 33.56 39.53
C GLY A 841 -1.96 32.96 38.14
N ILE A 842 -1.05 33.52 37.35
CA ILE A 842 -0.84 33.13 35.95
C ILE A 842 -0.22 31.74 35.90
N PRO A 843 -0.88 30.74 35.27
CA PRO A 843 -0.33 29.40 35.14
C PRO A 843 0.70 29.35 33.99
N SER A 844 1.44 28.23 33.85
CA SER A 844 2.39 28.07 32.75
C SER A 844 1.74 28.27 31.36
N PRO A 845 2.39 28.97 30.41
CA PRO A 845 1.82 29.23 29.08
C PRO A 845 1.49 27.97 28.26
N SER A 846 2.23 26.88 28.46
CA SER A 846 2.14 25.72 27.57
C SER A 846 1.09 24.68 28.03
N TYR A 847 0.82 24.57 29.33
CA TYR A 847 -0.06 23.51 29.90
C TYR A 847 -0.67 23.92 31.26
N GLY A 848 -0.52 25.17 31.64
CA GLY A 848 -0.99 25.66 32.91
C GLY A 848 -2.51 25.78 32.94
N VAL A 849 -3.16 25.23 33.96
CA VAL A 849 -4.63 25.30 34.12
C VAL A 849 -4.97 26.31 35.22
N PRO A 850 -5.87 27.29 34.97
CA PRO A 850 -6.35 28.19 36.02
C PRO A 850 -7.01 27.39 37.16
N ALA A 851 -6.89 27.87 38.40
CA ALA A 851 -7.43 27.17 39.58
C ALA A 851 -8.92 26.79 39.43
N LEU A 852 -9.73 27.69 38.85
CA LEU A 852 -11.15 27.44 38.58
C LEU A 852 -11.37 26.28 37.60
N CYS A 853 -10.64 26.24 36.48
CA CYS A 853 -10.73 25.15 35.52
C CYS A 853 -10.26 23.83 36.13
N ALA A 854 -9.19 23.84 36.93
CA ALA A 854 -8.68 22.65 37.62
C ALA A 854 -9.69 22.10 38.64
N ALA A 855 -10.47 22.96 39.31
CA ALA A 855 -11.56 22.51 40.19
C ALA A 855 -12.71 21.85 39.41
N ILE A 856 -13.10 22.43 38.26
CA ILE A 856 -14.14 21.86 37.39
C ILE A 856 -13.69 20.53 36.78
N ASP A 857 -12.45 20.43 36.30
CA ASP A 857 -11.89 19.21 35.72
C ASP A 857 -11.86 18.03 36.71
N ASN A 858 -11.66 18.33 37.99
CA ASN A 858 -11.70 17.33 39.06
C ASN A 858 -13.11 17.13 39.65
N ASN A 859 -14.17 17.62 38.99
CA ASN A 859 -15.56 17.53 39.44
C ASN A 859 -15.83 18.14 40.83
N ARG A 860 -15.02 19.10 41.27
CA ARG A 860 -15.12 19.77 42.58
C ARG A 860 -15.90 21.07 42.44
N TYR A 861 -17.20 20.94 42.13
CA TYR A 861 -18.07 22.07 41.82
C TYR A 861 -18.26 23.04 42.97
N GLU A 862 -18.29 22.54 44.21
CA GLU A 862 -18.38 23.37 45.42
C GLU A 862 -17.10 24.20 45.63
N LEU A 863 -15.93 23.63 45.33
CA LEU A 863 -14.65 24.35 45.33
C LEU A 863 -14.59 25.38 44.20
N ALA A 864 -15.08 25.04 43.00
CA ALA A 864 -15.17 25.97 41.88
C ALA A 864 -16.05 27.18 42.25
N GLN A 865 -17.16 26.95 42.96
CA GLN A 865 -18.01 28.02 43.48
C GLN A 865 -17.29 28.87 44.54
N LEU A 866 -16.55 28.26 45.46
CA LEU A 866 -15.72 29.01 46.43
C LEU A 866 -14.67 29.90 45.73
N LEU A 867 -14.02 29.40 44.67
CA LEU A 867 -13.06 30.17 43.89
C LEU A 867 -13.74 31.34 43.17
N LEU A 868 -14.94 31.15 42.62
CA LEU A 868 -15.74 32.23 42.03
C LEU A 868 -16.11 33.30 43.09
N ASP A 869 -16.54 32.88 44.28
CA ASP A 869 -16.85 33.80 45.39
C ASP A 869 -15.62 34.59 45.85
N LYS A 870 -14.42 34.03 45.69
CA LYS A 870 -13.12 34.68 45.96
C LYS A 870 -12.60 35.51 44.78
N GLY A 871 -13.39 35.68 43.71
CA GLY A 871 -13.06 36.54 42.57
C GLY A 871 -12.27 35.86 41.45
N ALA A 872 -12.38 34.53 41.31
CA ALA A 872 -11.84 33.84 40.14
C ALA A 872 -12.51 34.32 38.84
N ASN A 873 -11.72 34.53 37.80
CA ASN A 873 -12.22 34.96 36.49
C ASN A 873 -13.04 33.84 35.80
N PRO A 874 -14.34 34.03 35.49
CA PRO A 874 -15.20 33.02 34.87
C PRO A 874 -14.84 32.71 33.40
N ASP A 875 -14.03 33.55 32.75
CA ASP A 875 -13.59 33.38 31.36
C ASP A 875 -12.17 32.82 31.23
N GLY A 876 -11.46 32.64 32.34
CA GLY A 876 -10.04 32.26 32.33
C GLY A 876 -9.13 33.24 31.58
N TYR A 877 -7.93 32.77 31.21
CA TYR A 877 -6.87 33.59 30.60
C TYR A 877 -6.47 33.09 29.21
N TRP A 878 -6.18 34.02 28.30
CA TRP A 878 -5.53 33.76 27.00
C TRP A 878 -6.15 32.61 26.18
N ASP A 879 -5.31 31.71 25.65
CA ASP A 879 -5.64 30.55 24.80
C ASP A 879 -6.01 29.27 25.60
N LEU A 880 -6.12 29.35 26.93
CA LEU A 880 -6.42 28.21 27.79
C LEU A 880 -7.91 27.82 27.71
N PRO A 881 -8.27 26.56 28.07
CA PRO A 881 -9.66 26.16 28.26
C PRO A 881 -10.43 27.14 29.16
N THR A 882 -11.59 27.58 28.67
CA THR A 882 -12.50 28.39 29.48
C THR A 882 -13.20 27.50 30.51
N PRO A 883 -13.58 28.00 31.69
CA PRO A 883 -14.41 27.25 32.63
C PRO A 883 -15.68 26.68 31.98
N LEU A 884 -16.31 27.43 31.07
CA LEU A 884 -17.53 26.99 30.38
C LEU A 884 -17.26 25.84 29.40
N SER A 885 -16.20 25.93 28.59
CA SER A 885 -15.80 24.84 27.68
C SER A 885 -15.35 23.59 28.44
N THR A 886 -14.71 23.78 29.60
CA THR A 886 -14.36 22.70 30.53
C THR A 886 -15.60 21.95 31.03
N CYS A 887 -16.69 22.65 31.40
CA CYS A 887 -17.96 22.00 31.75
C CYS A 887 -18.53 21.16 30.59
N VAL A 888 -18.50 21.68 29.36
CA VAL A 888 -18.97 20.95 28.16
C VAL A 888 -18.10 19.71 27.90
N ARG A 889 -16.79 19.79 28.11
CA ARG A 889 -15.86 18.66 28.01
C ARG A 889 -16.18 17.56 29.02
N GLN A 890 -16.45 17.90 30.28
CA GLN A 890 -16.83 16.90 31.30
C GLN A 890 -18.12 16.16 30.93
N LEU A 891 -19.10 16.86 30.34
CA LEU A 891 -20.37 16.28 29.88
C LEU A 891 -20.23 15.32 28.68
N LYS A 892 -19.07 15.27 28.00
CA LYS A 892 -18.76 14.24 27.00
C LYS A 892 -18.69 12.86 27.62
N TYR A 893 -18.12 12.76 28.83
CA TYR A 893 -17.91 11.49 29.52
C TYR A 893 -19.15 11.06 30.31
N ASP A 894 -19.89 12.03 30.87
CA ASP A 894 -21.18 11.79 31.52
C ASP A 894 -22.21 12.86 31.12
N PRO A 895 -23.05 12.61 30.09
CA PRO A 895 -24.10 13.53 29.67
C PRO A 895 -25.19 13.76 30.71
N THR A 896 -25.27 12.92 31.74
CA THR A 896 -26.27 13.00 32.81
C THR A 896 -25.77 13.76 34.05
N ALA A 897 -24.53 14.26 34.02
CA ALA A 897 -23.94 15.02 35.12
C ALA A 897 -24.65 16.37 35.33
N THR A 898 -25.75 16.33 36.07
CA THR A 898 -26.58 17.49 36.44
C THR A 898 -25.76 18.61 37.05
N LYS A 899 -24.79 18.30 37.91
CA LYS A 899 -23.88 19.28 38.51
C LYS A 899 -23.02 20.04 37.49
N ALA A 900 -22.58 19.42 36.40
CA ALA A 900 -21.81 20.11 35.36
C ALA A 900 -22.69 21.06 34.55
N ILE A 901 -23.95 20.67 34.27
CA ILE A 901 -24.94 21.54 33.62
C ILE A 901 -25.29 22.72 34.53
N GLU A 902 -25.49 22.48 35.82
CA GLU A 902 -25.71 23.52 36.82
C GLU A 902 -24.50 24.46 36.93
N MET A 903 -23.28 23.92 36.94
CA MET A 903 -22.05 24.73 36.95
C MET A 903 -21.94 25.59 35.68
N ALA A 904 -22.25 25.05 34.50
CA ALA A 904 -22.30 25.83 33.26
C ALA A 904 -23.32 26.97 33.36
N ARG A 905 -24.49 26.74 33.97
CA ARG A 905 -25.46 27.81 34.26
C ARG A 905 -24.89 28.82 35.25
N CYS A 906 -24.23 28.40 36.32
CA CYS A 906 -23.60 29.29 37.30
C CYS A 906 -22.55 30.20 36.65
N LEU A 907 -21.70 29.66 35.78
CA LEU A 907 -20.70 30.43 35.03
C LEU A 907 -21.36 31.48 34.12
N ILE A 908 -22.43 31.11 33.40
CA ILE A 908 -23.19 32.06 32.56
C ILE A 908 -23.79 33.19 33.43
N HIS A 909 -24.35 32.86 34.61
CA HIS A 909 -24.87 33.87 35.55
C HIS A 909 -23.76 34.74 36.17
N ALA A 910 -22.56 34.19 36.34
CA ALA A 910 -21.38 34.91 36.79
C ALA A 910 -20.75 35.80 35.69
N GLY A 911 -21.32 35.82 34.48
CA GLY A 911 -20.91 36.68 33.39
C GLY A 911 -19.91 36.07 32.41
N ALA A 912 -19.79 34.74 32.35
CA ALA A 912 -18.95 34.07 31.36
C ALA A 912 -19.40 34.39 29.91
N ASP A 913 -18.45 34.69 29.03
CA ASP A 913 -18.69 34.92 27.61
C ASP A 913 -18.94 33.58 26.88
N VAL A 914 -20.21 33.36 26.53
CA VAL A 914 -20.68 32.15 25.83
C VAL A 914 -20.08 31.95 24.44
N ASN A 915 -19.47 32.99 23.85
CA ASN A 915 -18.84 32.94 22.53
C ASN A 915 -17.32 32.81 22.62
N LYS A 916 -16.72 32.90 23.81
CA LYS A 916 -15.28 32.74 23.99
C LYS A 916 -14.90 31.28 23.78
N GLY A 917 -14.13 31.03 22.71
CA GLY A 917 -13.59 29.70 22.41
C GLY A 917 -12.20 29.50 23.01
N SER A 918 -11.82 28.24 23.22
CA SER A 918 -10.43 27.85 23.50
C SER A 918 -9.73 27.47 22.20
N ARG A 919 -8.48 27.92 22.01
CA ARG A 919 -7.65 27.49 20.88
C ARG A 919 -7.32 26.00 20.97
N GLY A 920 -7.10 25.47 22.19
CA GLY A 920 -6.76 24.06 22.43
C GLY A 920 -7.94 23.09 22.31
N GLU A 921 -9.17 23.51 22.68
CA GLU A 921 -10.35 22.62 22.69
C GLU A 921 -11.17 22.69 21.39
N SER A 922 -10.63 23.34 20.36
CA SER A 922 -11.19 23.43 19.01
C SER A 922 -12.60 24.03 18.97
N GLY A 923 -12.84 25.24 19.48
CA GLY A 923 -14.07 25.99 19.17
C GLY A 923 -14.82 26.63 20.35
N THR A 924 -16.01 27.13 20.07
CA THR A 924 -16.91 27.73 21.07
C THR A 924 -17.65 26.64 21.88
N PRO A 925 -18.16 26.94 23.08
CA PRO A 925 -18.98 26.01 23.86
C PRO A 925 -20.16 25.43 23.06
N LEU A 926 -20.79 26.24 22.19
CA LEU A 926 -21.91 25.80 21.34
C LEU A 926 -21.47 24.75 20.31
N GLN A 927 -20.31 24.96 19.67
CA GLN A 927 -19.75 24.02 18.70
C GLN A 927 -19.39 22.68 19.34
N MET A 928 -18.78 22.71 20.53
CA MET A 928 -18.45 21.51 21.29
C MET A 928 -19.72 20.74 21.70
N ALA A 929 -20.73 21.45 22.22
CA ALA A 929 -22.00 20.84 22.61
C ALA A 929 -22.73 20.20 21.41
N ALA A 930 -22.70 20.86 20.25
CA ALA A 930 -23.27 20.33 19.00
C ALA A 930 -22.53 19.10 18.47
N GLN A 931 -21.20 19.03 18.65
CA GLN A 931 -20.40 17.86 18.28
C GLN A 931 -20.68 16.65 19.18
N THR A 932 -20.81 16.88 20.48
CA THR A 932 -21.00 15.82 21.48
C THR A 932 -22.44 15.30 21.53
N GLY A 933 -23.42 16.08 21.08
CA GLY A 933 -24.84 15.67 21.11
C GLY A 933 -25.62 16.20 22.32
N LEU A 934 -25.13 17.27 22.98
CA LEU A 934 -25.70 17.78 24.24
C LEU A 934 -26.84 18.79 23.99
N ALA A 935 -28.01 18.29 23.57
CA ALA A 935 -29.13 19.13 23.16
C ALA A 935 -29.61 20.15 24.22
N GLU A 936 -29.59 19.80 25.51
CA GLU A 936 -29.94 20.73 26.60
C GLU A 936 -28.92 21.87 26.75
N VAL A 937 -27.63 21.56 26.64
CA VAL A 937 -26.55 22.57 26.71
C VAL A 937 -26.62 23.48 25.49
N VAL A 938 -26.87 22.92 24.30
CA VAL A 938 -27.11 23.70 23.07
C VAL A 938 -28.27 24.68 23.27
N ARG A 939 -29.40 24.24 23.84
CA ARG A 939 -30.52 25.13 24.19
C ARG A 939 -30.08 26.26 25.13
N CYS A 940 -29.41 25.92 26.22
CA CYS A 940 -28.97 26.90 27.22
C CYS A 940 -28.05 27.97 26.64
N LEU A 941 -27.10 27.56 25.80
CA LEU A 941 -26.16 28.47 25.15
C LEU A 941 -26.87 29.38 24.13
N LEU A 942 -27.79 28.84 23.34
CA LEU A 942 -28.58 29.64 22.38
C LEU A 942 -29.51 30.62 23.10
N ASP A 943 -30.13 30.23 24.21
CA ASP A 943 -30.95 31.12 25.05
C ASP A 943 -30.11 32.24 25.69
N ALA A 944 -28.84 31.96 25.99
CA ALA A 944 -27.83 32.92 26.43
C ALA A 944 -27.22 33.75 25.29
N LYS A 945 -27.80 33.69 24.07
CA LYS A 945 -27.36 34.42 22.86
C LYS A 945 -25.97 34.03 22.34
N ALA A 946 -25.61 32.75 22.43
CA ALA A 946 -24.47 32.22 21.69
C ALA A 946 -24.69 32.40 20.18
N ASP A 947 -23.65 32.81 19.46
CA ASP A 947 -23.67 32.99 18.01
C ASP A 947 -23.71 31.62 17.31
N VAL A 948 -24.87 31.32 16.73
CA VAL A 948 -25.16 30.06 16.01
C VAL A 948 -24.27 29.85 14.78
N ASN A 949 -23.78 30.94 14.18
CA ASN A 949 -22.99 30.96 12.94
C ASN A 949 -21.51 31.26 13.18
N ALA A 950 -21.07 31.31 14.44
CA ALA A 950 -19.67 31.50 14.77
C ALA A 950 -18.80 30.44 14.05
N PRO A 951 -17.80 30.83 13.24
CA PRO A 951 -16.84 29.90 12.69
C PRO A 951 -15.88 29.44 13.79
N ALA A 952 -15.50 28.16 13.80
CA ALA A 952 -14.49 27.70 14.75
C ALA A 952 -13.13 28.34 14.47
N VAL A 953 -12.36 28.62 15.52
CA VAL A 953 -10.95 29.06 15.42
C VAL A 953 -10.02 27.88 15.08
N SER A 954 -10.52 26.64 15.12
CA SER A 954 -9.79 25.41 14.80
C SER A 954 -9.51 25.26 13.30
N MET A 955 -8.54 24.41 12.94
CA MET A 955 -8.03 24.09 11.58
C MET A 955 -9.05 24.00 10.43
N PHE A 956 -10.33 23.72 10.69
CA PHE A 956 -11.35 23.57 9.63
C PHE A 956 -12.41 24.67 9.57
N GLY A 957 -12.48 25.63 10.51
CA GLY A 957 -13.50 26.68 10.48
C GLY A 957 -14.96 26.21 10.65
N SER A 958 -15.20 25.02 11.19
CA SER A 958 -16.54 24.40 11.27
C SER A 958 -17.49 25.09 12.26
N THR A 959 -18.73 25.38 11.84
CA THR A 959 -19.81 25.88 12.70
C THR A 959 -20.44 24.78 13.55
N ALA A 960 -21.36 25.13 14.46
CA ALA A 960 -22.13 24.16 15.22
C ALA A 960 -22.94 23.22 14.30
N LEU A 961 -23.50 23.75 13.20
CA LEU A 961 -24.25 22.97 12.22
C LEU A 961 -23.37 21.94 11.51
N HIS A 962 -22.15 22.31 11.10
CA HIS A 962 -21.20 21.36 10.50
C HIS A 962 -20.89 20.18 11.41
N ARG A 963 -20.69 20.44 12.71
CA ARG A 963 -20.37 19.39 13.69
C ARG A 963 -21.55 18.48 13.98
N ALA A 964 -22.74 19.05 14.11
CA ALA A 964 -23.97 18.28 14.30
C ALA A 964 -24.25 17.36 13.10
N VAL A 965 -24.11 17.87 11.86
CA VAL A 965 -24.28 17.09 10.63
C VAL A 965 -23.21 16.00 10.51
N ASN A 966 -21.94 16.32 10.77
CA ASN A 966 -20.86 15.34 10.71
C ASN A 966 -21.03 14.20 11.74
N ARG A 967 -21.74 14.44 12.84
CA ARG A 967 -22.01 13.44 13.89
C ARG A 967 -23.43 12.85 13.83
N ASP A 968 -24.24 13.23 12.85
CA ASP A 968 -25.61 12.73 12.64
C ASP A 968 -26.59 13.07 13.78
N HIS A 969 -26.37 14.18 14.48
CA HIS A 969 -27.24 14.61 15.57
C HIS A 969 -28.48 15.33 15.05
N ILE A 970 -29.43 14.58 14.47
CA ILE A 970 -30.59 15.09 13.74
C ILE A 970 -31.39 16.13 14.56
N ASP A 971 -31.61 15.88 15.85
CA ASP A 971 -32.35 16.81 16.72
C ASP A 971 -31.63 18.14 16.92
N ILE A 972 -30.29 18.11 16.97
CA ILE A 972 -29.46 19.32 17.06
C ILE A 972 -29.44 20.04 15.71
N VAL A 973 -29.38 19.32 14.59
CA VAL A 973 -29.49 19.90 13.24
C VAL A 973 -30.82 20.66 13.11
N LYS A 974 -31.95 20.03 13.47
CA LYS A 974 -33.27 20.66 13.49
C LYS A 974 -33.31 21.89 14.42
N LEU A 975 -32.74 21.78 15.62
CA LEU A 975 -32.68 22.87 16.59
C LEU A 975 -31.87 24.06 16.08
N LEU A 976 -30.67 23.83 15.54
CA LEU A 976 -29.80 24.89 15.01
C LEU A 976 -30.45 25.60 13.81
N LEU A 977 -31.01 24.86 12.85
CA LEU A 977 -31.72 25.43 11.71
C LEU A 977 -32.95 26.24 12.14
N SER A 978 -33.67 25.80 13.17
CA SER A 978 -34.79 26.57 13.75
C SER A 978 -34.38 27.87 14.45
N LYS A 979 -33.08 28.06 14.69
CA LYS A 979 -32.46 29.23 15.33
C LYS A 979 -31.56 29.99 14.34
N ASP A 980 -31.92 29.98 13.05
CA ASP A 980 -31.27 30.73 11.98
C ASP A 980 -29.79 30.34 11.71
N ALA A 981 -29.43 29.07 11.95
CA ALA A 981 -28.16 28.53 11.45
C ALA A 981 -28.14 28.54 9.92
N ASN A 982 -27.08 29.08 9.32
CA ASN A 982 -26.93 29.17 7.87
C ASN A 982 -26.49 27.82 7.27
N PRO A 983 -27.35 27.11 6.50
CA PRO A 983 -26.98 25.83 5.89
C PRO A 983 -25.91 25.95 4.79
N ASN A 984 -25.66 27.17 4.30
CA ASN A 984 -24.75 27.49 3.20
C ASN A 984 -23.42 28.09 3.65
N GLN A 985 -23.19 28.25 4.95
CA GLN A 985 -21.91 28.71 5.44
C GLN A 985 -20.85 27.64 5.17
N SER A 986 -19.78 27.99 4.46
CA SER A 986 -18.67 27.07 4.21
C SER A 986 -17.67 27.09 5.36
N ASN A 987 -17.09 25.93 5.64
CA ASN A 987 -15.91 25.81 6.49
C ASN A 987 -14.63 26.26 5.70
N TRP A 988 -13.43 26.20 6.29
CA TRP A 988 -12.19 26.66 5.64
C TRP A 988 -11.71 25.77 4.49
N ILE A 989 -12.21 24.52 4.40
CA ILE A 989 -11.98 23.63 3.25
C ILE A 989 -12.94 23.96 2.09
N GLY A 990 -13.99 24.75 2.35
CA GLY A 990 -15.03 25.09 1.38
C GLY A 990 -16.29 24.22 1.47
N ASP A 991 -16.37 23.32 2.45
CA ASP A 991 -17.53 22.44 2.64
C ASP A 991 -18.63 23.14 3.43
N GLY A 992 -19.85 23.12 2.89
CA GLY A 992 -21.07 23.43 3.63
C GLY A 992 -21.68 22.19 4.29
N ALA A 993 -22.75 22.38 5.07
CA ALA A 993 -23.44 21.31 5.77
C ALA A 993 -23.89 20.16 4.85
N LEU A 994 -24.42 20.48 3.66
CA LEU A 994 -24.86 19.47 2.69
C LEU A 994 -23.71 18.61 2.16
N HIS A 995 -22.55 19.21 1.86
CA HIS A 995 -21.39 18.44 1.39
C HIS A 995 -20.92 17.44 2.45
N ILE A 996 -20.85 17.88 3.72
CA ILE A 996 -20.50 17.01 4.85
C ILE A 996 -21.49 15.84 4.96
N ALA A 997 -22.80 16.10 4.85
CA ALA A 997 -23.83 15.06 4.93
C ALA A 997 -23.65 13.96 3.86
N VAL A 998 -23.35 14.35 2.61
CA VAL A 998 -23.16 13.41 1.48
C VAL A 998 -21.81 12.69 1.57
N SER A 999 -20.78 13.33 2.14
CA SER A 999 -19.42 12.77 2.23
C SER A 999 -19.25 11.70 3.32
N ARG A 1000 -20.16 11.59 4.29
CA ARG A 1000 -20.19 10.54 5.33
C ARG A 1000 -20.18 9.11 4.77
N TRP A 1001 -19.52 8.17 5.45
CA TRP A 1001 -19.47 6.74 5.04
C TRP A 1001 -20.87 6.15 4.77
N ALA A 1002 -21.82 6.38 5.69
CA ALA A 1002 -23.23 6.09 5.50
C ALA A 1002 -23.99 7.40 5.27
N ILE A 1003 -24.61 7.54 4.10
CA ILE A 1003 -25.44 8.71 3.77
C ILE A 1003 -26.75 8.62 4.55
N ASN A 1004 -27.11 9.71 5.22
CA ASN A 1004 -28.42 9.86 5.85
C ASN A 1004 -29.30 10.77 4.98
N ASP A 1005 -30.20 10.16 4.20
CA ASP A 1005 -31.11 10.89 3.31
C ASP A 1005 -32.06 11.82 4.08
N GLU A 1006 -32.39 11.56 5.36
CA GLU A 1006 -33.21 12.47 6.18
C GLU A 1006 -32.48 13.78 6.44
N VAL A 1007 -31.19 13.74 6.81
CA VAL A 1007 -30.39 14.95 7.05
C VAL A 1007 -30.21 15.74 5.75
N ILE A 1008 -30.01 15.06 4.62
CA ILE A 1008 -29.93 15.70 3.30
C ILE A 1008 -31.25 16.40 2.97
N GLN A 1009 -32.38 15.72 3.15
CA GLN A 1009 -33.69 16.31 2.90
C GLN A 1009 -33.94 17.53 3.80
N ILE A 1010 -33.63 17.43 5.10
CA ILE A 1010 -33.75 18.56 6.05
C ILE A 1010 -32.91 19.75 5.57
N LEU A 1011 -31.66 19.54 5.15
CA LEU A 1011 -30.79 20.61 4.68
C LEU A 1011 -31.31 21.25 3.39
N VAL A 1012 -31.74 20.44 2.42
CA VAL A 1012 -32.34 20.91 1.15
C VAL A 1012 -33.62 21.71 1.43
N ASP A 1013 -34.49 21.22 2.31
CA ASP A 1013 -35.75 21.89 2.69
C ASP A 1013 -35.50 23.26 3.36
N HIS A 1014 -34.36 23.42 4.04
CA HIS A 1014 -33.94 24.68 4.65
C HIS A 1014 -33.06 25.55 3.71
N GLY A 1015 -33.01 25.23 2.42
CA GLY A 1015 -32.36 26.06 1.40
C GLY A 1015 -30.85 25.84 1.28
N ALA A 1016 -30.33 24.65 1.59
CA ALA A 1016 -28.96 24.29 1.27
C ALA A 1016 -28.71 24.33 -0.25
N ASP A 1017 -27.67 25.02 -0.67
CA ASP A 1017 -27.25 25.13 -2.07
C ASP A 1017 -26.61 23.82 -2.51
N VAL A 1018 -27.36 23.08 -3.33
CA VAL A 1018 -26.94 21.79 -3.91
C VAL A 1018 -25.76 21.90 -4.88
N ASN A 1019 -25.44 23.12 -5.34
CA ASN A 1019 -24.34 23.42 -6.26
C ASN A 1019 -23.12 24.04 -5.56
N ALA A 1020 -23.15 24.20 -4.24
CA ALA A 1020 -22.00 24.65 -3.45
C ALA A 1020 -20.80 23.69 -3.62
N ASN A 1021 -19.60 24.20 -3.32
CA ASN A 1021 -18.33 23.48 -3.51
C ASN A 1021 -18.22 22.83 -4.90
N HIS A 1022 -18.51 23.63 -5.95
CA HIS A 1022 -18.43 23.25 -7.36
C HIS A 1022 -19.34 22.09 -7.79
N GLY A 1023 -20.49 21.89 -7.14
CA GLY A 1023 -21.44 20.81 -7.48
C GLY A 1023 -20.98 19.41 -7.06
N SER A 1024 -20.01 19.32 -6.15
CA SER A 1024 -19.42 18.06 -5.70
C SER A 1024 -20.39 17.12 -4.99
N ALA A 1025 -21.47 17.63 -4.38
CA ALA A 1025 -22.45 16.80 -3.68
C ALA A 1025 -23.07 15.73 -4.60
N LEU A 1026 -23.46 16.09 -5.82
CA LEU A 1026 -24.00 15.15 -6.79
C LEU A 1026 -22.95 14.12 -7.24
N GLN A 1027 -21.70 14.56 -7.42
CA GLN A 1027 -20.59 13.71 -7.81
C GLN A 1027 -20.30 12.63 -6.75
N VAL A 1028 -20.25 13.01 -5.47
CA VAL A 1028 -20.03 12.09 -4.34
C VAL A 1028 -21.20 11.11 -4.19
N ALA A 1029 -22.44 11.58 -4.31
CA ALA A 1029 -23.63 10.70 -4.27
C ALA A 1029 -23.61 9.65 -5.39
N ALA A 1030 -23.20 10.04 -6.59
CA ALA A 1030 -23.08 9.15 -7.74
C ALA A 1030 -21.94 8.13 -7.59
N GLU A 1031 -20.78 8.53 -7.04
CA GLU A 1031 -19.67 7.63 -6.74
C GLU A 1031 -20.04 6.57 -5.69
N LYS A 1032 -20.86 6.93 -4.71
CA LYS A 1032 -21.40 5.99 -3.72
C LYS A 1032 -22.54 5.12 -4.24
N GLY A 1033 -23.01 5.36 -5.46
CA GLY A 1033 -24.10 4.62 -6.07
C GLY A 1033 -25.47 4.88 -5.43
N SER A 1034 -25.64 5.97 -4.66
CA SER A 1034 -26.89 6.28 -3.98
C SER A 1034 -27.90 6.89 -4.94
N VAL A 1035 -28.74 6.04 -5.53
CA VAL A 1035 -29.79 6.45 -6.47
C VAL A 1035 -30.76 7.44 -5.83
N GLN A 1036 -31.16 7.21 -4.57
CA GLN A 1036 -32.10 8.08 -3.86
C GLN A 1036 -31.52 9.48 -3.64
N THR A 1037 -30.29 9.57 -3.12
CA THR A 1037 -29.63 10.86 -2.90
C THR A 1037 -29.41 11.61 -4.22
N VAL A 1038 -29.01 10.90 -5.29
CA VAL A 1038 -28.88 11.50 -6.64
C VAL A 1038 -30.22 12.07 -7.11
N GLN A 1039 -31.34 11.35 -6.92
CA GLN A 1039 -32.66 11.85 -7.28
C GLN A 1039 -33.07 13.09 -6.47
N VAL A 1040 -32.81 13.11 -5.16
CA VAL A 1040 -33.10 14.26 -4.29
C VAL A 1040 -32.30 15.49 -4.74
N LEU A 1041 -31.00 15.34 -4.99
CA LEU A 1041 -30.14 16.44 -5.44
C LEU A 1041 -30.53 16.96 -6.83
N LEU A 1042 -30.86 16.07 -7.77
CA LEU A 1042 -31.34 16.47 -9.11
C LEU A 1042 -32.69 17.20 -9.04
N ALA A 1043 -33.62 16.72 -8.20
CA ALA A 1043 -34.91 17.37 -7.99
C ALA A 1043 -34.75 18.78 -7.36
N ALA A 1044 -33.71 18.97 -6.55
CA ALA A 1044 -33.34 20.25 -5.95
C ALA A 1044 -32.51 21.16 -6.88
N GLY A 1045 -32.25 20.74 -8.13
CA GLY A 1045 -31.56 21.57 -9.14
C GLY A 1045 -30.03 21.46 -9.16
N ALA A 1046 -29.48 20.32 -8.74
CA ALA A 1046 -28.04 20.06 -8.88
C ALA A 1046 -27.60 20.07 -10.35
N ASP A 1047 -26.47 20.71 -10.64
CA ASP A 1047 -25.85 20.74 -11.96
C ASP A 1047 -25.31 19.35 -12.32
N ILE A 1048 -26.06 18.67 -13.19
CA ILE A 1048 -25.73 17.35 -13.71
C ILE A 1048 -24.35 17.29 -14.38
N ASN A 1049 -23.86 18.42 -14.91
CA ASN A 1049 -22.61 18.52 -15.65
C ASN A 1049 -21.53 19.32 -14.88
N ALA A 1050 -21.65 19.40 -13.56
CA ALA A 1050 -20.62 20.01 -12.71
C ALA A 1050 -19.22 19.45 -13.04
N PRO A 1051 -18.21 20.33 -13.20
CA PRO A 1051 -16.90 19.92 -13.73
C PRO A 1051 -16.13 19.01 -12.77
N ALA A 1052 -15.34 18.11 -13.33
CA ALA A 1052 -14.42 17.25 -12.60
C ALA A 1052 -13.20 18.06 -12.11
N LEU A 1053 -13.23 18.52 -10.86
CA LEU A 1053 -12.14 19.33 -10.27
C LEU A 1053 -11.14 18.49 -9.46
N GLY A 1054 -9.86 18.90 -9.47
CA GLY A 1054 -8.79 18.23 -8.73
C GLY A 1054 -8.20 16.99 -9.41
N ILE A 1055 -7.11 16.44 -8.84
CA ILE A 1055 -6.35 15.31 -9.39
C ILE A 1055 -7.09 13.96 -9.36
N HIS A 1056 -8.26 13.91 -8.74
CA HIS A 1056 -9.14 12.74 -8.70
C HIS A 1056 -10.57 13.10 -9.13
N GLY A 1057 -10.77 14.30 -9.66
CA GLY A 1057 -12.08 14.82 -10.03
C GLY A 1057 -12.79 13.94 -11.04
N LYS A 1058 -14.10 13.77 -10.83
CA LYS A 1058 -15.00 13.01 -11.72
C LYS A 1058 -16.31 13.76 -11.85
N THR A 1059 -16.94 13.71 -13.01
CA THR A 1059 -18.35 14.11 -13.13
C THR A 1059 -19.26 13.07 -12.46
N ALA A 1060 -20.52 13.42 -12.20
CA ALA A 1060 -21.49 12.47 -11.63
C ALA A 1060 -21.60 11.19 -12.49
N LEU A 1061 -21.61 11.33 -13.82
CA LEU A 1061 -21.64 10.21 -14.75
C LEU A 1061 -20.38 9.32 -14.64
N GLN A 1062 -19.20 9.93 -14.59
CA GLN A 1062 -17.93 9.21 -14.46
C GLN A 1062 -17.84 8.46 -13.12
N GLY A 1063 -18.36 9.04 -12.03
CA GLY A 1063 -18.49 8.38 -10.73
C GLY A 1063 -19.44 7.18 -10.78
N ALA A 1064 -20.64 7.37 -11.34
CA ALA A 1064 -21.64 6.31 -11.48
C ALA A 1064 -21.15 5.11 -12.31
N VAL A 1065 -20.40 5.35 -13.40
CA VAL A 1065 -19.87 4.26 -14.24
C VAL A 1065 -19.00 3.29 -13.44
N ARG A 1066 -18.22 3.77 -12.47
CA ARG A 1066 -17.35 2.92 -11.64
C ARG A 1066 -18.12 1.97 -10.72
N THR A 1067 -19.38 2.26 -10.44
CA THR A 1067 -20.25 1.39 -9.63
C THR A 1067 -20.76 0.16 -10.40
N GLY A 1068 -20.64 0.14 -11.74
CA GLY A 1068 -21.25 -0.88 -12.59
C GLY A 1068 -22.80 -0.78 -12.69
N ASN A 1069 -23.43 0.19 -12.02
CA ASN A 1069 -24.89 0.34 -12.02
C ASN A 1069 -25.39 1.06 -13.28
N ILE A 1070 -25.70 0.28 -14.32
CA ILE A 1070 -26.31 0.79 -15.58
C ILE A 1070 -27.60 1.58 -15.31
N GLY A 1071 -28.37 1.24 -14.28
CA GLY A 1071 -29.61 1.96 -13.91
C GLY A 1071 -29.33 3.39 -13.43
N LEU A 1072 -28.30 3.58 -12.60
CA LEU A 1072 -27.86 4.91 -12.17
C LEU A 1072 -27.28 5.70 -13.34
N VAL A 1073 -26.43 5.08 -14.16
CA VAL A 1073 -25.87 5.71 -15.37
C VAL A 1073 -26.98 6.16 -16.31
N LYS A 1074 -28.00 5.32 -16.53
CA LYS A 1074 -29.18 5.68 -17.31
C LYS A 1074 -29.94 6.85 -16.69
N THR A 1075 -30.15 6.85 -15.38
CA THR A 1075 -30.84 7.96 -14.67
C THR A 1075 -30.12 9.30 -14.89
N LEU A 1076 -28.78 9.31 -14.84
CA LEU A 1076 -27.97 10.51 -15.08
C LEU A 1076 -28.00 10.95 -16.56
N LEU A 1077 -27.93 10.01 -17.51
CA LEU A 1077 -28.04 10.32 -18.94
C LEU A 1077 -29.44 10.86 -19.31
N ASP A 1078 -30.50 10.25 -18.77
CA ASP A 1078 -31.88 10.70 -18.94
C ASP A 1078 -32.09 12.11 -18.35
N ALA A 1079 -31.33 12.47 -17.31
CA ALA A 1079 -31.27 13.81 -16.72
C ALA A 1079 -30.37 14.80 -17.49
N GLY A 1080 -29.73 14.39 -18.59
CA GLY A 1080 -28.93 15.26 -19.46
C GLY A 1080 -27.43 15.31 -19.14
N ALA A 1081 -26.87 14.28 -18.49
CA ALA A 1081 -25.43 14.17 -18.30
C ALA A 1081 -24.68 14.04 -19.64
N ASP A 1082 -23.59 14.80 -19.81
CA ASP A 1082 -22.72 14.71 -20.98
C ASP A 1082 -21.91 13.42 -20.96
N ILE A 1083 -22.22 12.52 -21.90
CA ILE A 1083 -21.54 11.23 -22.06
C ILE A 1083 -20.05 11.37 -22.42
N ASN A 1084 -19.67 12.50 -23.02
CA ASN A 1084 -18.32 12.82 -23.47
C ASN A 1084 -17.64 13.88 -22.59
N ALA A 1085 -18.14 14.10 -21.37
CA ALA A 1085 -17.56 15.05 -20.45
C ALA A 1085 -16.05 14.77 -20.26
N PRO A 1086 -15.20 15.82 -20.32
CA PRO A 1086 -13.76 15.66 -20.28
C PRO A 1086 -13.28 15.06 -18.95
N PRO A 1087 -12.14 14.36 -18.94
CA PRO A 1087 -11.55 13.84 -17.72
C PRO A 1087 -11.00 14.97 -16.83
N GLY A 1088 -10.93 14.73 -15.52
CA GLY A 1088 -10.21 15.60 -14.59
C GLY A 1088 -8.70 15.73 -14.92
N PRO A 1089 -8.02 16.77 -14.41
CA PRO A 1089 -6.64 17.13 -14.78
C PRO A 1089 -5.55 16.10 -14.40
N GLY A 1090 -5.82 15.16 -13.50
CA GLY A 1090 -4.94 14.03 -13.17
C GLY A 1090 -5.76 12.76 -12.94
N TRP A 1091 -5.23 11.58 -13.33
CA TRP A 1091 -5.80 10.23 -13.14
C TRP A 1091 -7.26 9.99 -13.62
N GLY A 1092 -7.97 11.03 -14.05
CA GLY A 1092 -9.34 11.01 -14.52
C GLY A 1092 -9.47 10.39 -15.90
N GLY A 1093 -10.67 9.89 -16.20
CA GLY A 1093 -11.03 9.36 -17.51
C GLY A 1093 -12.47 9.72 -17.85
N THR A 1094 -12.79 9.78 -19.13
CA THR A 1094 -14.19 9.85 -19.59
C THR A 1094 -14.96 8.59 -19.18
N ALA A 1095 -16.29 8.62 -19.28
CA ALA A 1095 -17.14 7.48 -18.93
C ALA A 1095 -16.68 6.19 -19.64
N ILE A 1096 -16.38 6.26 -20.94
CA ILE A 1096 -15.91 5.09 -21.71
C ILE A 1096 -14.49 4.64 -21.31
N GLN A 1097 -13.60 5.57 -20.96
CA GLN A 1097 -12.26 5.23 -20.47
C GLN A 1097 -12.32 4.52 -19.10
N ALA A 1098 -13.21 4.97 -18.20
CA ALA A 1098 -13.45 4.34 -16.91
C ALA A 1098 -14.04 2.92 -17.07
N ALA A 1099 -15.07 2.77 -17.91
CA ALA A 1099 -15.67 1.48 -18.21
C ALA A 1099 -14.66 0.50 -18.84
N ALA A 1100 -13.86 0.97 -19.81
CA ALA A 1100 -12.83 0.16 -20.46
C ALA A 1100 -11.73 -0.29 -19.48
N GLY A 1101 -11.34 0.55 -18.51
CA GLY A 1101 -10.39 0.16 -17.46
C GLY A 1101 -10.95 -0.87 -16.49
N SER A 1102 -12.25 -0.79 -16.18
CA SER A 1102 -12.93 -1.72 -15.27
C SER A 1102 -13.21 -3.11 -15.87
N GLY A 1103 -13.13 -3.26 -17.19
CA GLY A 1103 -13.47 -4.52 -17.86
C GLY A 1103 -14.97 -4.75 -18.08
N ASP A 1104 -15.82 -3.76 -17.80
CA ASP A 1104 -17.27 -3.90 -17.97
C ASP A 1104 -17.69 -3.76 -19.44
N VAL A 1105 -17.68 -4.89 -20.15
CA VAL A 1105 -18.09 -4.98 -21.57
C VAL A 1105 -19.50 -4.42 -21.79
N ARG A 1106 -20.44 -4.69 -20.86
CA ARG A 1106 -21.84 -4.24 -20.99
C ARG A 1106 -21.94 -2.74 -20.85
N MET A 1107 -21.22 -2.14 -19.89
CA MET A 1107 -21.16 -0.70 -19.73
C MET A 1107 -20.49 -0.03 -20.94
N VAL A 1108 -19.38 -0.57 -21.47
CA VAL A 1108 -18.75 -0.02 -22.68
C VAL A 1108 -19.70 -0.09 -23.88
N GLN A 1109 -20.40 -1.21 -24.08
CA GLN A 1109 -21.40 -1.35 -25.15
C GLN A 1109 -22.56 -0.36 -24.97
N PHE A 1110 -23.05 -0.22 -23.73
CA PHE A 1110 -24.10 0.74 -23.38
C PHE A 1110 -23.66 2.18 -23.71
N LEU A 1111 -22.49 2.60 -23.25
CA LEU A 1111 -21.95 3.95 -23.51
C LEU A 1111 -21.72 4.20 -25.00
N LEU A 1112 -21.15 3.24 -25.75
CA LEU A 1112 -20.97 3.35 -27.20
C LEU A 1112 -22.32 3.50 -27.92
N SER A 1113 -23.35 2.74 -27.54
CA SER A 1113 -24.68 2.85 -28.12
C SER A 1113 -25.38 4.19 -27.85
N HIS A 1114 -24.93 4.92 -26.81
CA HIS A 1114 -25.43 6.26 -26.46
C HIS A 1114 -24.50 7.39 -26.95
N GLY A 1115 -23.55 7.09 -27.84
CA GLY A 1115 -22.74 8.10 -28.52
C GLY A 1115 -21.45 8.51 -27.81
N ALA A 1116 -20.90 7.65 -26.95
CA ALA A 1116 -19.58 7.86 -26.37
C ALA A 1116 -18.49 7.88 -27.45
N ASP A 1117 -17.61 8.89 -27.43
CA ASP A 1117 -16.49 9.02 -28.35
C ASP A 1117 -15.36 8.05 -27.96
N VAL A 1118 -15.17 7.06 -28.83
CA VAL A 1118 -14.14 6.01 -28.71
C VAL A 1118 -12.71 6.58 -28.60
N ASN A 1119 -12.46 7.75 -29.19
CA ASN A 1119 -11.16 8.42 -29.27
C ASN A 1119 -11.06 9.64 -28.35
N SER A 1120 -11.91 9.71 -27.32
CA SER A 1120 -11.84 10.74 -26.29
C SER A 1120 -10.39 10.92 -25.79
N PRO A 1121 -9.86 12.16 -25.73
CA PRO A 1121 -8.48 12.40 -25.35
C PRO A 1121 -8.21 11.98 -23.91
N ALA A 1122 -6.99 11.51 -23.68
CA ALA A 1122 -6.49 11.20 -22.34
C ALA A 1122 -6.20 12.48 -21.53
N SER A 1123 -6.31 12.40 -20.20
CA SER A 1123 -5.79 13.44 -19.31
C SER A 1123 -4.27 13.60 -19.44
N LYS A 1124 -3.74 14.80 -19.13
CA LYS A 1124 -2.31 15.13 -19.32
C LYS A 1124 -1.38 14.32 -18.41
N SER A 1125 -1.84 13.98 -17.22
CA SER A 1125 -1.07 13.22 -16.23
C SER A 1125 -1.71 11.88 -15.97
N HIS A 1126 -0.98 10.79 -16.26
CA HIS A 1126 -1.40 9.41 -16.08
C HIS A 1126 -2.74 9.05 -16.77
N GLY A 1127 -3.14 9.86 -17.75
CA GLY A 1127 -4.32 9.62 -18.56
C GLY A 1127 -4.09 8.50 -19.58
N ALA A 1128 -5.18 7.86 -20.00
CA ALA A 1128 -5.16 6.85 -21.05
C ALA A 1128 -6.47 6.87 -21.85
N THR A 1129 -6.40 6.62 -23.16
CA THR A 1129 -7.58 6.41 -24.02
C THR A 1129 -8.31 5.13 -23.63
N ALA A 1130 -9.53 4.91 -24.15
CA ALA A 1130 -10.28 3.69 -23.85
C ALA A 1130 -9.50 2.43 -24.28
N LEU A 1131 -8.81 2.47 -25.42
CA LEU A 1131 -7.99 1.36 -25.91
C LEU A 1131 -6.75 1.14 -25.03
N GLN A 1132 -6.08 2.21 -24.60
CA GLN A 1132 -4.95 2.13 -23.67
C GLN A 1132 -5.39 1.57 -22.30
N LYS A 1133 -6.56 1.97 -21.77
CA LYS A 1133 -7.14 1.41 -20.53
C LYS A 1133 -7.49 -0.07 -20.67
N ALA A 1134 -8.10 -0.47 -21.80
CA ALA A 1134 -8.33 -1.87 -22.11
C ALA A 1134 -7.01 -2.66 -22.18
N ALA A 1135 -5.93 -2.04 -22.67
CA ALA A 1135 -4.63 -2.67 -22.76
C ALA A 1135 -3.91 -2.88 -21.42
N ILE A 1136 -3.97 -1.88 -20.54
CA ILE A 1136 -3.51 -2.00 -19.15
C ILE A 1136 -4.29 -3.13 -18.44
N GLY A 1137 -5.62 -3.13 -18.57
CA GLY A 1137 -6.49 -4.12 -17.95
C GLY A 1137 -6.43 -5.53 -18.54
N GLY A 1138 -5.88 -5.70 -19.75
CA GLY A 1138 -5.90 -6.99 -20.47
C GLY A 1138 -7.27 -7.37 -21.04
N HIS A 1139 -8.16 -6.39 -21.23
CA HIS A 1139 -9.54 -6.61 -21.65
C HIS A 1139 -9.66 -6.76 -23.17
N LEU A 1140 -9.22 -7.92 -23.66
CA LEU A 1140 -9.09 -8.20 -25.09
C LEU A 1140 -10.39 -8.00 -25.88
N ARG A 1141 -11.55 -8.43 -25.35
CA ARG A 1141 -12.87 -8.19 -25.98
C ARG A 1141 -13.22 -6.70 -26.07
N ILE A 1142 -12.89 -5.92 -25.04
CA ILE A 1142 -13.12 -4.47 -25.06
C ILE A 1142 -12.20 -3.83 -26.12
N ALA A 1143 -10.92 -4.20 -26.14
CA ALA A 1143 -9.99 -3.71 -27.17
C ALA A 1143 -10.50 -4.01 -28.58
N LEU A 1144 -10.99 -5.23 -28.83
CA LEU A 1144 -11.64 -5.58 -30.10
C LEU A 1144 -12.82 -4.68 -30.45
N MET A 1145 -13.72 -4.48 -29.50
CA MET A 1145 -14.92 -3.67 -29.71
C MET A 1145 -14.54 -2.22 -30.00
N LEU A 1146 -13.59 -1.67 -29.27
CA LEU A 1146 -13.08 -0.31 -29.49
C LEU A 1146 -12.42 -0.18 -30.87
N LEU A 1147 -11.59 -1.14 -31.28
CA LEU A 1147 -10.96 -1.15 -32.62
C LEU A 1147 -12.00 -1.23 -33.75
N LYS A 1148 -13.03 -2.07 -33.59
CA LYS A 1148 -14.16 -2.13 -34.55
C LYS A 1148 -14.91 -0.80 -34.66
N MET A 1149 -14.98 -0.05 -33.56
CA MET A 1149 -15.59 1.28 -33.51
C MET A 1149 -14.62 2.40 -33.94
N GLY A 1150 -13.42 2.06 -34.44
CA GLY A 1150 -12.47 3.04 -34.98
C GLY A 1150 -11.54 3.67 -33.93
N ALA A 1151 -11.24 2.96 -32.84
CA ALA A 1151 -10.22 3.39 -31.89
C ALA A 1151 -8.85 3.53 -32.56
N ASP A 1152 -8.16 4.64 -32.32
CA ASP A 1152 -6.80 4.87 -32.80
C ASP A 1152 -5.79 3.98 -32.04
N VAL A 1153 -5.27 2.98 -32.74
CA VAL A 1153 -4.23 2.04 -32.25
C VAL A 1153 -2.98 2.79 -31.80
N ASN A 1154 -2.64 3.88 -32.49
CA ASN A 1154 -1.41 4.62 -32.34
C ASN A 1154 -1.61 5.94 -31.57
N ALA A 1155 -2.74 6.07 -30.85
CA ALA A 1155 -3.02 7.23 -30.02
C ALA A 1155 -1.83 7.54 -29.08
N ALA A 1156 -1.42 8.81 -29.06
CA ALA A 1156 -0.30 9.27 -28.25
C ALA A 1156 -0.52 8.99 -26.75
N PRO A 1157 0.55 8.67 -25.99
CA PRO A 1157 0.45 8.55 -24.54
C PRO A 1157 0.24 9.92 -23.88
N ALA A 1158 -0.29 9.92 -22.66
CA ALA A 1158 -0.26 11.12 -21.83
C ALA A 1158 1.19 11.62 -21.60
N PRO A 1159 1.45 12.94 -21.61
CA PRO A 1159 2.79 13.51 -21.42
C PRO A 1159 3.54 13.05 -20.18
N VAL A 1160 2.82 12.80 -19.08
CA VAL A 1160 3.39 12.35 -17.81
C VAL A 1160 2.84 10.97 -17.48
N GLY A 1161 3.73 9.97 -17.33
CA GLY A 1161 3.37 8.62 -16.92
C GLY A 1161 2.51 7.82 -17.92
N GLY A 1162 2.28 8.34 -19.13
CA GLY A 1162 1.47 7.68 -20.15
C GLY A 1162 2.14 6.49 -20.83
N ARG A 1163 1.31 5.64 -21.47
CA ARG A 1163 1.71 4.52 -22.32
C ARG A 1163 0.86 4.50 -23.57
N THR A 1164 1.45 4.17 -24.72
CA THR A 1164 0.67 3.75 -25.90
C THR A 1164 -0.02 2.41 -25.60
N ALA A 1165 -1.02 2.02 -26.39
CA ALA A 1165 -1.72 0.75 -26.19
C ALA A 1165 -0.75 -0.44 -26.28
N LEU A 1166 0.21 -0.39 -27.21
CA LEU A 1166 1.22 -1.44 -27.39
C LEU A 1166 2.19 -1.50 -26.20
N GLU A 1167 2.68 -0.35 -25.74
CA GLU A 1167 3.56 -0.27 -24.57
C GLU A 1167 2.87 -0.77 -23.30
N ALA A 1168 1.60 -0.40 -23.09
CA ALA A 1168 0.80 -0.89 -21.96
C ALA A 1168 0.58 -2.41 -22.01
N ALA A 1169 0.22 -2.95 -23.17
CA ALA A 1169 0.04 -4.39 -23.36
C ALA A 1169 1.34 -5.17 -23.11
N ALA A 1170 2.49 -4.62 -23.54
CA ALA A 1170 3.81 -5.22 -23.35
C ALA A 1170 4.27 -5.17 -21.88
N GLU A 1171 4.08 -4.03 -21.20
CA GLU A 1171 4.41 -3.82 -19.78
C GLU A 1171 3.65 -4.78 -18.85
N HIS A 1172 2.45 -5.22 -19.25
CA HIS A 1172 1.59 -6.15 -18.47
C HIS A 1172 1.59 -7.59 -19.01
N GLY A 1173 2.40 -7.90 -20.03
CA GLY A 1173 2.53 -9.26 -20.56
C GLY A 1173 1.29 -9.78 -21.31
N ARG A 1174 0.52 -8.90 -21.95
CA ARG A 1174 -0.72 -9.24 -22.67
C ARG A 1174 -0.39 -9.74 -24.08
N LEU A 1175 0.09 -10.98 -24.21
CA LEU A 1175 0.56 -11.58 -25.45
C LEU A 1175 -0.42 -11.38 -26.63
N ASP A 1176 -1.69 -11.77 -26.45
CA ASP A 1176 -2.67 -11.72 -27.53
C ASP A 1176 -3.03 -10.28 -27.92
N LEU A 1177 -3.04 -9.38 -26.94
CA LEU A 1177 -3.31 -7.97 -27.19
C LEU A 1177 -2.15 -7.27 -27.91
N VAL A 1178 -0.90 -7.62 -27.59
CA VAL A 1178 0.28 -7.16 -28.34
C VAL A 1178 0.16 -7.56 -29.81
N HIS A 1179 -0.16 -8.83 -30.09
CA HIS A 1179 -0.33 -9.31 -31.46
C HIS A 1179 -1.51 -8.65 -32.18
N LEU A 1180 -2.64 -8.45 -31.48
CA LEU A 1180 -3.79 -7.73 -32.01
C LEU A 1180 -3.42 -6.29 -32.41
N LEU A 1181 -2.73 -5.56 -31.53
CA LEU A 1181 -2.35 -4.16 -31.79
C LEU A 1181 -1.34 -4.05 -32.94
N LEU A 1182 -0.31 -4.89 -32.97
CA LEU A 1182 0.70 -4.88 -34.04
C LEU A 1182 0.12 -5.16 -35.43
N ARG A 1183 -0.92 -6.00 -35.52
CA ARG A 1183 -1.60 -6.30 -36.79
C ARG A 1183 -2.53 -5.18 -37.25
N ASN A 1184 -3.10 -4.42 -36.31
CA ASN A 1184 -3.94 -3.26 -36.60
C ASN A 1184 -3.14 -1.95 -36.69
N ASP A 1185 -1.81 -2.02 -36.53
CA ASP A 1185 -0.93 -0.88 -36.72
C ASP A 1185 -0.81 -0.54 -38.22
N GLY A 1186 -1.46 0.56 -38.62
CA GLY A 1186 -1.51 1.06 -39.99
C GLY A 1186 -0.23 1.78 -40.46
N GLU A 1187 0.78 1.98 -39.59
CA GLU A 1187 1.98 2.77 -39.90
C GLU A 1187 3.26 1.92 -39.93
N PRO A 1188 3.64 1.35 -41.08
CA PRO A 1188 4.77 0.42 -41.17
C PRO A 1188 6.14 1.07 -40.94
N GLU A 1189 6.31 2.36 -41.20
CA GLU A 1189 7.63 3.03 -41.12
C GLU A 1189 8.12 3.27 -39.69
N THR A 1190 7.20 3.29 -38.71
CA THR A 1190 7.48 3.65 -37.30
C THR A 1190 7.31 2.47 -36.34
N ILE A 1191 6.81 1.32 -36.82
CA ILE A 1191 6.50 0.13 -36.01
C ILE A 1191 7.73 -0.43 -35.28
N GLU A 1192 8.91 -0.43 -35.90
CA GLU A 1192 10.14 -0.94 -35.27
C GLU A 1192 10.50 -0.14 -34.01
N THR A 1193 10.34 1.18 -34.07
CA THR A 1193 10.63 2.05 -32.91
C THR A 1193 9.63 1.84 -31.77
N ARG A 1194 8.35 1.62 -32.09
CA ARG A 1194 7.31 1.28 -31.12
C ARG A 1194 7.59 -0.08 -30.47
N CYS A 1195 7.92 -1.10 -31.27
CA CYS A 1195 8.29 -2.42 -30.79
C CYS A 1195 9.51 -2.40 -29.86
N LYS A 1196 10.56 -1.61 -30.17
CA LYS A 1196 11.73 -1.47 -29.30
C LYS A 1196 11.39 -0.87 -27.95
N ARG A 1197 10.55 0.16 -27.90
CA ARG A 1197 10.09 0.78 -26.63
C ARG A 1197 9.22 -0.18 -25.83
N ALA A 1198 8.26 -0.83 -26.47
CA ALA A 1198 7.42 -1.85 -25.86
C ALA A 1198 8.25 -3.04 -25.32
N ALA A 1199 9.27 -3.48 -26.06
CA ALA A 1199 10.18 -4.55 -25.63
C ALA A 1199 10.99 -4.16 -24.39
N LYS A 1200 11.43 -2.89 -24.29
CA LYS A 1200 12.13 -2.40 -23.10
C LYS A 1200 11.25 -2.47 -21.86
N LEU A 1201 9.98 -2.05 -21.98
CA LEU A 1201 9.01 -2.12 -20.89
C LEU A 1201 8.66 -3.56 -20.52
N ALA A 1202 8.47 -4.44 -21.51
CA ALA A 1202 8.28 -5.86 -21.27
C ALA A 1202 9.48 -6.47 -20.51
N SER A 1203 10.72 -6.13 -20.88
CA SER A 1203 11.92 -6.58 -20.15
C SER A 1203 11.96 -6.06 -18.71
N SER A 1204 11.73 -4.76 -18.48
CA SER A 1204 11.73 -4.19 -17.12
C SER A 1204 10.64 -4.78 -16.23
N SER A 1205 9.53 -5.22 -16.82
CA SER A 1205 8.43 -5.91 -16.12
C SER A 1205 8.60 -7.44 -16.09
N GLY A 1206 9.76 -7.99 -16.48
CA GLY A 1206 10.06 -9.41 -16.42
C GLY A 1206 9.35 -10.30 -17.45
N HIS A 1207 8.80 -9.73 -18.53
CA HIS A 1207 8.17 -10.46 -19.64
C HIS A 1207 9.17 -10.76 -20.76
N LEU A 1208 10.20 -11.56 -20.46
CA LEU A 1208 11.37 -11.76 -21.32
C LEU A 1208 11.04 -12.40 -22.69
N ILE A 1209 10.16 -13.40 -22.71
CA ILE A 1209 9.73 -14.08 -23.95
C ILE A 1209 9.02 -13.07 -24.88
N LEU A 1210 8.07 -12.29 -24.34
CA LEU A 1210 7.36 -11.26 -25.09
C LEU A 1210 8.31 -10.15 -25.57
N ALA A 1211 9.25 -9.73 -24.73
CA ALA A 1211 10.26 -8.75 -25.11
C ALA A 1211 11.13 -9.22 -26.27
N LYS A 1212 11.52 -10.50 -26.28
CA LYS A 1212 12.26 -11.12 -27.40
C LYS A 1212 11.44 -11.08 -28.68
N GLN A 1213 10.17 -11.48 -28.63
CA GLN A 1213 9.28 -11.43 -29.80
C GLN A 1213 9.12 -10.01 -30.36
N LEU A 1214 8.96 -9.01 -29.50
CA LEU A 1214 8.85 -7.61 -29.92
C LEU A 1214 10.15 -7.11 -30.59
N ARG A 1215 11.33 -7.54 -30.13
CA ARG A 1215 12.62 -7.19 -30.76
C ARG A 1215 12.80 -7.84 -32.13
N GLU A 1216 12.25 -9.04 -32.31
CA GLU A 1216 12.35 -9.83 -33.54
C GLU A 1216 11.21 -9.53 -34.55
N TRP A 1217 10.23 -8.70 -34.18
CA TRP A 1217 9.07 -8.42 -34.99
C TRP A 1217 9.43 -7.72 -36.31
N LYS A 1218 9.21 -8.41 -37.43
CA LYS A 1218 9.32 -7.88 -38.80
C LYS A 1218 7.96 -7.98 -39.48
N LYS A 1219 7.41 -6.86 -39.93
CA LYS A 1219 6.17 -6.86 -40.72
C LYS A 1219 6.51 -7.43 -42.10
N SER A 1220 6.07 -8.66 -42.38
CA SER A 1220 6.19 -9.33 -43.68
C SER A 1220 5.23 -8.76 -44.70
#